data_AF-A0A9D9XCS6-F1
#
_entry.id   AF-A0A9D9XCS6-F1
#
_cell.length_a   1.000
_cell.length_b   1.000
_cell.length_c   1.000
_cell.angle_alpha   90.00
_cell.angle_beta   90.00
_cell.angle_gamma   90.00
#
_symmetry.space_group_name_H-M   'P 1'
#
loop_
_entity.id
_entity.type
_entity.pdbx_description
1 polymer ?
#
loop_
_entity_poly.entity_id
_entity_poly.type
_entity_poly.pdbx_seq_one_letter_code
_entity_poly.pdbx_strand_id
1 'polypeptide(L)'
;AIRYGALTNADKGEAVGGIVLMLKDANASQVIKDVKQRMEQIEKTLPEGVAVEVYLDRTKLVDKAIHTVAKNLIEGALIVIFILVLLLGNLRAGLIVASVIPLAMLFAVSMMNVFGVSGNLMSLGAIDFGLIVDGAVIIVEATLHHLVLRKTKHILSQKELDHEVQSSAMKIMKSAAFGEIIILIVYLPLLTLVGIEGKMFAPMAQTVIFAIIGAFILSLTYVPMISALALSKKPLPKKTLSDKLMNWIQARYEPTLNKVIRYQKSAIIGVAILFVLSIIIFKSLGAEFIPTLDEGDFAVELRTIKGSSLEHTVKVSNQAAKILKTNFPNEVKTCVGKIGTAEIPTDPMPMEACDLMVILADKEEWTKAHSREELANKMQAKLENELPGVSFGFLQPIQMRFNELMSGARQDVVVKIYGEELDKLAHYANQVGSLARKINGATDIYVEEVTGLPQVLVKFNRSAMAYYGITVAEINRVINMGFAGQVTGQVFEGEKRFDLVVRLAGKNRSTISDLQNLTVVGAKGMSIPIQQLAAVTVEEGPNQIQRDDAKRRIIVGFNVRGRDVESIVNELKTKIDQQVPFESGYYPTFGGTYKNLEKASARLGIAVPIALFLILFLLYATFQSVKQAFLIFSAIPLAAIGGIFALWLRDMPFSISAGVGFIALFGVAVLNGIVLVAEFNHLKKEKTANGLRIILSGTRVRLRPVLMTAMVASLGFLPMAISSGSGAEVQKPLATVVIGGLITATFLTLFLLPVMYHLIDSKSFKKPKKHRMNKQLTTLLFLLSLGCIHQGFSQTSWTLDQCIHQAKTANLTLNSAQYAIDQAKLDRKALVPIPKTAFSFLVGQYNSVNKSDNNITISQSIPFPTAFSKATDVSDKHQQVLEIEKALVVWNLEQSVRSNFEELMYVNAQLNYNRHADSLYATLENAYNEKINLGDAPFIDLQLVKVQRLKQQQLIETLTIECLRIQTALQTLLHTSELIIPAIKEYQLVAVIPSLDVNGLPQIQQWKAQQSYIQAQIALQKAQNLPDFSLGYFNQTLIGTQSVNGQDVYFNAGHRFQGVTIGTSIPVFNRTTKAQIKQQEIGVKIAQNQTEVTIEGLTNWYKGLVTNWQQSVQQLNEWELKIKPVLFQLHERSIIAFQAGEIGVQELVFNQQEINNQQLERLKRIYNTNLLGHQLIGFTTN
;
A
#
# COMPACT_ATOMS: atom_id res chain seq x y z
N ALA A 1 19.77 30.35 -29.13
CA ALA A 1 18.78 29.44 -28.51
C ALA A 1 18.33 30.01 -27.17
N ILE A 2 17.08 29.77 -26.77
CA ILE A 2 16.63 30.00 -25.38
C ILE A 2 17.25 28.86 -24.55
N ARG A 3 18.06 29.21 -23.55
CA ARG A 3 18.70 28.22 -22.67
C ARG A 3 17.68 27.80 -21.62
N TYR A 4 17.34 26.52 -21.56
CA TYR A 4 16.47 25.96 -20.51
C TYR A 4 17.24 25.44 -19.29
N GLY A 5 18.58 25.40 -19.38
CA GLY A 5 19.45 24.93 -18.32
C GLY A 5 20.93 25.19 -18.60
N ALA A 6 21.77 24.75 -17.67
CA ALA A 6 23.22 24.81 -17.73
C ALA A 6 23.83 23.63 -16.97
N LEU A 7 25.03 23.21 -17.35
CA LEU A 7 25.81 22.25 -16.58
C LEU A 7 27.12 22.93 -16.17
N THR A 8 27.50 22.76 -14.91
CA THR A 8 28.74 23.36 -14.35
C THR A 8 29.69 22.25 -13.91
N ASN A 9 30.98 22.40 -14.20
CA ASN A 9 32.02 21.47 -13.77
C ASN A 9 32.93 22.14 -12.75
N ALA A 10 32.77 21.76 -11.48
CA ALA A 10 33.51 22.25 -10.34
C ALA A 10 33.54 23.79 -10.27
N ASP A 11 34.73 24.35 -10.05
CA ASP A 11 35.03 25.79 -10.03
C ASP A 11 35.49 26.33 -11.41
N LYS A 12 35.46 25.51 -12.46
CA LYS A 12 35.99 25.83 -13.80
C LYS A 12 34.98 26.48 -14.73
N GLY A 13 33.71 26.59 -14.33
CA GLY A 13 32.65 27.24 -15.09
C GLY A 13 31.69 26.28 -15.78
N GLU A 14 31.06 26.76 -16.86
CA GLU A 14 30.07 25.98 -17.62
C GLU A 14 30.73 24.89 -18.48
N ALA A 15 30.05 23.75 -18.59
CA ALA A 15 30.45 22.62 -19.41
C ALA A 15 29.24 22.02 -20.15
N VAL A 16 29.51 21.18 -21.15
CA VAL A 16 28.49 20.40 -21.87
C VAL A 16 28.57 18.96 -21.37
N GLY A 17 27.43 18.38 -21.01
CA GLY A 17 27.36 17.01 -20.49
C GLY A 17 26.20 16.23 -21.08
N GLY A 18 26.35 14.90 -21.08
CA GLY A 18 25.31 13.95 -21.48
C GLY A 18 25.00 12.98 -20.34
N ILE A 19 23.76 12.47 -20.33
CA ILE A 19 23.33 11.42 -19.41
C ILE A 19 22.81 10.26 -20.25
N VAL A 20 23.32 9.06 -19.99
CA VAL A 20 22.81 7.84 -20.62
C VAL A 20 21.65 7.30 -19.80
N LEU A 21 20.49 7.19 -20.44
CA LEU A 21 19.30 6.59 -19.85
C LEU A 21 19.21 5.12 -20.30
N MET A 22 19.09 4.20 -19.34
CA MET A 22 18.86 2.79 -19.64
C MET A 22 17.38 2.55 -19.95
N LEU A 23 17.11 1.60 -20.84
CA LEU A 23 15.75 1.10 -21.04
C LEU A 23 15.23 0.42 -19.77
N LYS A 24 13.92 0.46 -19.59
CA LYS A 24 13.25 -0.25 -18.50
C LYS A 24 13.59 -1.74 -18.59
N ASP A 25 13.84 -2.37 -17.44
CA ASP A 25 14.17 -3.79 -17.27
C ASP A 25 15.52 -4.23 -17.90
N ALA A 26 16.31 -3.30 -18.46
CA ALA A 26 17.67 -3.58 -18.93
C ALA A 26 18.68 -3.74 -17.78
N ASN A 27 19.72 -4.55 -18.00
CA ASN A 27 20.78 -4.74 -17.01
C ASN A 27 21.74 -3.53 -17.01
N ALA A 28 21.75 -2.78 -15.90
CA ALA A 28 22.58 -1.58 -15.75
C ALA A 28 24.09 -1.86 -15.95
N SER A 29 24.61 -2.97 -15.44
CA SER A 29 26.04 -3.31 -15.57
C SER A 29 26.42 -3.61 -17.01
N GLN A 30 25.58 -4.37 -17.72
CA GLN A 30 25.80 -4.66 -19.15
C GLN A 30 25.72 -3.40 -20.00
N VAL A 31 24.69 -2.56 -19.80
CA VAL A 31 24.53 -1.30 -20.55
C VAL A 31 25.73 -0.38 -20.33
N ILE A 32 26.22 -0.23 -19.09
CA ILE A 32 27.37 0.62 -18.81
C ILE A 32 28.63 0.07 -19.48
N LYS A 33 28.82 -1.25 -19.49
CA LYS A 33 29.95 -1.89 -20.18
C LYS A 33 29.93 -1.57 -21.68
N ASP A 34 28.77 -1.72 -22.32
CA ASP A 34 28.59 -1.45 -23.75
C ASP A 34 28.79 0.05 -24.06
N VAL A 35 28.31 0.93 -23.18
CA VAL A 35 28.53 2.38 -23.28
C VAL A 35 30.01 2.72 -23.16
N LYS A 36 30.74 2.18 -22.16
CA LYS A 36 32.18 2.43 -21.99
C LYS A 36 32.97 1.99 -23.23
N GLN A 37 32.69 0.78 -23.73
CA GLN A 37 33.31 0.27 -24.94
C GLN A 37 33.03 1.18 -26.15
N ARG A 38 31.82 1.73 -26.27
CA ARG A 38 31.48 2.66 -27.35
C ARG A 38 32.15 4.02 -27.17
N MET A 39 32.26 4.52 -25.93
CA MET A 39 32.91 5.80 -25.64
C MET A 39 34.41 5.76 -25.93
N GLU A 40 35.11 4.65 -25.65
CA GLU A 40 36.52 4.47 -26.03
C GLU A 40 36.74 4.55 -27.56
N GLN A 41 35.75 4.13 -28.35
CA GLN A 41 35.80 4.28 -29.81
C GLN A 41 35.56 5.73 -30.24
N ILE A 42 34.61 6.42 -29.60
CA ILE A 42 34.27 7.82 -29.90
C ILE A 42 35.42 8.74 -29.52
N GLU A 43 36.10 8.49 -28.40
CA GLU A 43 37.20 9.32 -27.90
C GLU A 43 38.34 9.43 -28.93
N LYS A 44 38.59 8.38 -29.72
CA LYS A 44 39.57 8.39 -30.83
C LYS A 44 39.19 9.30 -32.00
N THR A 45 37.91 9.68 -32.11
CA THR A 45 37.39 10.55 -33.18
C THR A 45 37.19 12.00 -32.73
N LEU A 46 37.42 12.29 -31.44
CA LEU A 46 37.24 13.63 -30.92
C LEU A 46 38.37 14.56 -31.39
N PRO A 47 38.08 15.86 -31.61
CA PRO A 47 39.10 16.85 -31.89
C PRO A 47 40.13 16.96 -30.76
N GLU A 48 41.37 17.31 -31.12
CA GLU A 48 42.43 17.56 -30.14
C GLU A 48 42.00 18.63 -29.12
N GLY A 49 42.17 18.35 -27.83
CA GLY A 49 41.73 19.22 -26.73
C GLY A 49 40.32 18.94 -26.18
N VAL A 50 39.54 18.03 -26.78
CA VAL A 50 38.24 17.57 -26.24
C VAL A 50 38.39 16.21 -25.56
N ALA A 51 38.12 16.15 -24.25
CA ALA A 51 38.12 14.92 -23.47
C ALA A 51 36.74 14.67 -22.85
N VAL A 52 36.37 13.40 -22.67
CA VAL A 52 35.12 13.02 -22.01
C VAL A 52 35.43 12.54 -20.60
N GLU A 53 35.03 13.31 -19.59
CA GLU A 53 35.19 12.94 -18.19
C GLU A 53 33.88 12.34 -17.63
N VAL A 54 33.96 11.10 -17.14
CA VAL A 54 32.83 10.44 -16.46
C VAL A 54 32.80 10.89 -15.00
N TYR A 55 31.79 11.69 -14.64
CA TYR A 55 31.65 12.19 -13.26
C TYR A 55 30.85 11.24 -12.36
N LEU A 56 29.85 10.52 -12.91
CA LEU A 56 29.00 9.59 -12.15
C LEU A 56 28.94 8.25 -12.87
N ASP A 57 29.30 7.18 -12.16
CA ASP A 57 29.34 5.82 -12.68
C ASP A 57 28.70 4.83 -11.69
N ARG A 58 27.55 4.27 -12.08
CA ARG A 58 26.81 3.32 -11.24
C ARG A 58 27.53 1.98 -11.05
N THR A 59 28.49 1.62 -11.91
CA THR A 59 29.26 0.39 -11.76
C THR A 59 29.96 0.33 -10.40
N LYS A 60 30.48 1.46 -9.88
CA LYS A 60 31.15 1.51 -8.58
C LYS A 60 30.25 1.05 -7.43
N LEU A 61 28.99 1.52 -7.42
CA LEU A 61 28.02 1.14 -6.39
C LEU A 61 27.64 -0.34 -6.53
N VAL A 62 27.36 -0.78 -7.76
CA VAL A 62 27.00 -2.18 -8.04
C VAL A 62 28.10 -3.14 -7.63
N ASP A 63 29.36 -2.85 -7.99
CA ASP A 63 30.50 -3.69 -7.66
C ASP A 63 30.78 -3.71 -6.15
N LYS A 64 30.71 -2.55 -5.47
CA LYS A 64 30.85 -2.48 -4.00
C LYS A 64 29.76 -3.27 -3.28
N ALA A 65 28.52 -3.15 -3.73
CA ALA A 65 27.39 -3.87 -3.14
C ALA A 65 27.51 -5.39 -3.38
N ILE A 66 27.83 -5.82 -4.61
CA ILE A 66 28.04 -7.24 -4.93
C ILE A 66 29.23 -7.80 -4.16
N HIS A 67 30.34 -7.05 -4.06
CA HIS A 67 31.51 -7.47 -3.29
C HIS A 67 31.18 -7.62 -1.81
N THR A 68 30.42 -6.68 -1.23
CA THR A 68 29.97 -6.74 0.16
C THR A 68 29.09 -7.98 0.40
N VAL A 69 28.13 -8.24 -0.48
CA VAL A 69 27.28 -9.45 -0.42
C VAL A 69 28.11 -10.71 -0.54
N ALA A 70 28.99 -10.79 -1.53
CA ALA A 70 29.83 -11.95 -1.78
C ALA A 70 30.76 -12.23 -0.59
N LYS A 71 31.39 -11.19 -0.04
CA LYS A 71 32.21 -11.28 1.17
C LYS A 71 31.40 -11.79 2.36
N ASN A 72 30.23 -11.18 2.63
CA ASN A 72 29.35 -11.60 3.73
C ASN A 72 28.90 -13.07 3.57
N LEU A 73 28.57 -13.51 2.35
CA LEU A 73 28.19 -14.89 2.06
C LEU A 73 29.38 -15.85 2.23
N ILE A 74 30.58 -15.50 1.74
CA ILE A 74 31.77 -16.35 1.89
C ILE A 74 32.16 -16.47 3.37
N GLU A 75 32.20 -15.35 4.10
CA GLU A 75 32.47 -15.35 5.54
C GLU A 75 31.42 -16.16 6.31
N GLY A 76 30.14 -15.98 5.97
CA GLY A 76 29.04 -16.74 6.56
C GLY A 76 29.19 -18.25 6.30
N ALA A 77 29.46 -18.65 5.05
CA ALA A 77 29.69 -20.04 4.69
C ALA A 77 30.90 -20.63 5.42
N LEU A 78 32.02 -19.91 5.51
CA LEU A 78 33.21 -20.36 6.23
C LEU A 78 32.94 -20.54 7.73
N ILE A 79 32.22 -19.60 8.35
CA ILE A 79 31.81 -19.70 9.75
C ILE A 79 30.91 -20.92 9.96
N VAL A 80 29.92 -21.14 9.09
CA VAL A 80 29.04 -22.32 9.15
C VAL A 80 29.84 -23.62 9.02
N ILE A 81 30.73 -23.73 8.04
CA ILE A 81 31.59 -24.90 7.83
C ILE A 81 32.45 -25.16 9.07
N PHE A 82 33.07 -24.11 9.63
CA PHE A 82 33.89 -24.20 10.83
C PHE A 82 33.09 -24.75 12.01
N ILE A 83 31.90 -24.21 12.27
CA ILE A 83 31.03 -24.65 13.37
C ILE A 83 30.56 -26.10 13.15
N LEU A 84 30.18 -26.47 11.93
CA LEU A 84 29.75 -27.83 11.58
C LEU A 84 30.86 -28.85 11.89
N VAL A 85 32.09 -28.59 11.44
CA VAL A 85 33.23 -29.48 11.71
C VAL A 85 33.52 -29.54 13.21
N LEU A 86 33.44 -28.41 13.91
CA LEU A 86 33.70 -28.32 15.35
C LEU A 86 32.66 -29.08 16.19
N LEU A 87 31.36 -28.97 15.86
CA LEU A 87 30.28 -29.58 16.63
C LEU A 87 29.97 -31.02 16.23
N LEU A 88 30.17 -31.43 14.97
CA LEU A 88 30.02 -32.83 14.55
C LEU A 88 31.19 -33.70 15.03
N GLY A 89 32.37 -33.11 15.28
CA GLY A 89 33.56 -33.83 15.73
C GLY A 89 34.15 -34.80 14.69
N ASN A 90 33.57 -34.86 13.49
CA ASN A 90 34.01 -35.66 12.37
C ASN A 90 34.14 -34.77 11.13
N LEU A 91 35.37 -34.58 10.66
CA LEU A 91 35.68 -33.74 9.50
C LEU A 91 34.93 -34.19 8.24
N ARG A 92 34.77 -35.50 8.01
CA ARG A 92 34.06 -36.01 6.84
C ARG A 92 32.59 -35.66 6.88
N ALA A 93 31.95 -35.84 8.04
CA ALA A 93 30.55 -35.51 8.23
C ALA A 93 30.29 -34.00 8.07
N GLY A 94 31.17 -33.16 8.62
CA GLY A 94 31.11 -31.71 8.42
C GLY A 94 31.24 -31.30 6.96
N LEU A 95 32.17 -31.92 6.22
CA LEU A 95 32.36 -31.64 4.79
C LEU A 95 31.18 -32.13 3.92
N ILE A 96 30.50 -33.21 4.30
CA ILE A 96 29.29 -33.70 3.62
C ILE A 96 28.14 -32.69 3.75
N VAL A 97 27.93 -32.15 4.95
CA VAL A 97 26.91 -31.12 5.15
C VAL A 97 27.32 -29.83 4.43
N ALA A 98 28.60 -29.45 4.52
CA ALA A 98 29.13 -28.28 3.85
C ALA A 98 28.95 -28.32 2.32
N SER A 99 29.03 -29.49 1.68
CA SER A 99 28.85 -29.61 0.23
C SER A 99 27.41 -29.35 -0.24
N VAL A 100 26.43 -29.38 0.66
CA VAL A 100 25.03 -28.99 0.35
C VAL A 100 24.93 -27.51 0.05
N ILE A 101 25.73 -26.65 0.69
CA ILE A 101 25.72 -25.20 0.50
C ILE A 101 25.91 -24.82 -0.99
N PRO A 102 27.04 -25.17 -1.65
CA PRO A 102 27.26 -24.80 -3.05
C PRO A 102 26.28 -25.48 -4.01
N LEU A 103 25.85 -26.71 -3.73
CA LEU A 103 24.90 -27.44 -4.58
C LEU A 103 23.49 -26.82 -4.54
N ALA A 104 23.02 -26.45 -3.34
CA ALA A 104 21.74 -25.76 -3.18
C ALA A 104 21.78 -24.36 -3.81
N MET A 105 22.91 -23.66 -3.72
CA MET A 105 23.11 -22.37 -4.39
C MET A 105 23.14 -22.51 -5.91
N LEU A 106 23.79 -23.53 -6.46
CA LEU A 106 23.78 -23.81 -7.90
C LEU A 106 22.36 -24.07 -8.39
N PHE A 107 21.58 -24.85 -7.64
CA PHE A 107 20.16 -25.05 -7.92
C PHE A 107 19.37 -23.73 -7.87
N ALA A 108 19.57 -22.91 -6.83
CA ALA A 108 18.90 -21.63 -6.67
C ALA A 108 19.20 -20.67 -7.82
N VAL A 109 20.47 -20.50 -8.19
CA VAL A 109 20.91 -19.65 -9.31
C VAL A 109 20.36 -20.16 -10.65
N SER A 110 20.31 -21.48 -10.84
CA SER A 110 19.70 -22.07 -12.05
C SER A 110 18.21 -21.73 -12.14
N MET A 111 17.47 -21.84 -11.03
CA MET A 111 16.07 -21.46 -10.96
C MET A 111 15.87 -19.95 -11.13
N MET A 112 16.73 -19.11 -10.54
CA MET A 112 16.68 -17.66 -10.76
C MET A 112 16.78 -17.31 -12.24
N ASN A 113 17.65 -17.98 -12.99
CA ASN A 113 17.77 -17.79 -14.44
C ASN A 113 16.49 -18.22 -15.19
N VAL A 114 15.88 -19.35 -14.81
CA VAL A 114 14.63 -19.84 -15.42
C VAL A 114 13.45 -18.90 -15.17
N PHE A 115 13.37 -18.33 -13.96
CA PHE A 115 12.27 -17.45 -13.56
C PHE A 115 12.55 -15.96 -13.79
N GLY A 116 13.68 -15.60 -14.39
CA GLY A 116 14.05 -14.21 -14.68
C GLY A 116 14.31 -13.35 -13.43
N VAL A 117 14.72 -13.96 -12.31
CA VAL A 117 15.03 -13.26 -11.06
C VAL A 117 16.45 -12.70 -11.14
N SER A 118 16.59 -11.38 -11.10
CA SER A 118 17.90 -10.73 -11.15
C SER A 118 18.75 -11.02 -9.90
N GLY A 119 20.04 -11.27 -10.10
CA GLY A 119 21.04 -11.35 -9.02
C GLY A 119 21.46 -9.94 -8.59
N ASN A 120 20.97 -9.49 -7.45
CA ASN A 120 21.24 -8.16 -6.89
C ASN A 120 21.39 -8.24 -5.37
N LEU A 121 21.68 -7.10 -4.74
CA LEU A 121 21.84 -6.98 -3.29
C LEU A 121 20.66 -7.57 -2.50
N MET A 122 19.43 -7.33 -2.97
CA MET A 122 18.21 -7.78 -2.28
C MET A 122 17.97 -9.27 -2.47
N SER A 123 18.22 -9.80 -3.68
CA SER A 123 17.95 -11.21 -3.98
C SER A 123 18.99 -12.17 -3.38
N LEU A 124 20.26 -11.74 -3.24
CA LEU A 124 21.35 -12.54 -2.69
C LEU A 124 21.61 -12.25 -1.20
N GLY A 125 21.29 -11.05 -0.73
CA GLY A 125 21.67 -10.56 0.59
C GLY A 125 20.96 -11.19 1.79
N ALA A 126 19.93 -11.99 1.55
CA ALA A 126 19.12 -12.62 2.60
C ALA A 126 19.36 -14.12 2.77
N ILE A 127 20.31 -14.69 2.02
CA ILE A 127 20.53 -16.12 2.03
C ILE A 127 21.32 -16.49 3.28
N ASP A 128 20.73 -17.30 4.15
CA ASP A 128 21.43 -17.93 5.26
C ASP A 128 21.67 -19.41 4.99
N PHE A 129 22.94 -19.77 4.98
CA PHE A 129 23.37 -21.14 4.82
C PHE A 129 22.93 -22.01 5.99
N GLY A 130 22.73 -21.45 7.17
CA GLY A 130 22.26 -22.21 8.32
C GLY A 130 20.85 -22.76 8.15
N LEU A 131 19.95 -22.00 7.52
CA LEU A 131 18.63 -22.49 7.10
C LEU A 131 18.73 -23.59 6.05
N ILE A 132 19.66 -23.42 5.10
CA ILE A 132 19.84 -24.31 3.94
C ILE A 132 20.41 -25.66 4.38
N VAL A 133 21.34 -25.70 5.34
CA VAL A 133 21.99 -26.95 5.75
C VAL A 133 21.25 -27.69 6.86
N ASP A 134 20.21 -27.10 7.46
CA ASP A 134 19.56 -27.63 8.68
C ASP A 134 19.07 -29.09 8.50
N GLY A 135 18.31 -29.38 7.45
CA GLY A 135 17.85 -30.75 7.21
C GLY A 135 18.98 -31.74 6.92
N ALA A 136 20.03 -31.30 6.23
CA ALA A 136 21.23 -32.11 6.01
C ALA A 136 21.97 -32.42 7.32
N VAL A 137 22.10 -31.43 8.21
CA VAL A 137 22.68 -31.59 9.56
C VAL A 137 21.90 -32.63 10.35
N ILE A 138 20.56 -32.50 10.39
CA ILE A 138 19.69 -33.41 11.14
C ILE A 138 19.86 -34.86 10.69
N ILE A 139 19.96 -35.10 9.37
CA ILE A 139 20.14 -36.44 8.79
C ILE A 139 21.55 -36.99 9.07
N VAL A 140 22.60 -36.18 8.89
CA VAL A 140 23.99 -36.62 9.13
C VAL A 140 24.25 -36.89 10.61
N GLU A 141 23.76 -36.05 11.52
CA GLU A 141 23.91 -36.27 12.97
C GLU A 141 23.12 -37.50 13.43
N ALA A 142 21.91 -37.72 12.90
CA ALA A 142 21.12 -38.91 13.15
C ALA A 142 21.84 -40.21 12.74
N THR A 143 22.43 -40.22 11.54
CA THR A 143 23.16 -41.38 11.02
C THR A 143 24.43 -41.64 11.83
N LEU A 144 25.20 -40.60 12.18
CA LEU A 144 26.37 -40.72 13.06
C LEU A 144 26.00 -41.25 14.45
N HIS A 145 24.97 -40.67 15.09
CA HIS A 145 24.55 -41.08 16.42
C HIS A 145 24.05 -42.53 16.44
N HIS A 146 23.32 -42.97 15.41
CA HIS A 146 22.89 -44.36 15.23
C HIS A 146 24.07 -45.33 15.11
N LEU A 147 25.11 -44.95 14.35
CA LEU A 147 26.34 -45.75 14.21
C LEU A 147 27.15 -45.84 15.52
N VAL A 148 27.19 -44.76 16.31
CA VAL A 148 27.90 -44.73 17.61
C VAL A 148 27.20 -45.57 18.68
N LEU A 149 25.87 -45.54 18.74
CA LEU A 149 25.08 -46.29 19.75
C LEU A 149 25.23 -47.82 19.62
N ARG A 150 25.43 -48.33 18.40
CA ARG A 150 25.46 -49.78 18.14
C ARG A 150 26.73 -50.49 18.63
N LYS A 151 27.79 -49.74 19.01
CA LYS A 151 29.07 -50.26 19.53
C LYS A 151 29.62 -51.47 18.73
N THR A 152 29.50 -51.43 17.40
CA THR A 152 29.94 -52.53 16.53
C THR A 152 31.46 -52.67 16.61
N LYS A 153 31.96 -53.84 17.02
CA LYS A 153 33.41 -54.08 17.22
C LYS A 153 34.17 -54.50 15.95
N HIS A 154 33.46 -54.73 14.84
CA HIS A 154 34.04 -55.12 13.55
C HIS A 154 33.86 -54.02 12.49
N ILE A 155 34.61 -54.10 11.39
CA ILE A 155 34.54 -53.17 10.26
C ILE A 155 33.28 -53.51 9.45
N LEU A 156 32.40 -52.53 9.22
CA LEU A 156 31.17 -52.73 8.45
C LEU A 156 31.48 -52.92 6.96
N SER A 157 30.78 -53.85 6.29
CA SER A 157 30.78 -53.95 4.83
C SER A 157 29.99 -52.80 4.19
N GLN A 158 30.17 -52.55 2.89
CA GLN A 158 29.43 -51.46 2.20
C GLN A 158 27.91 -51.70 2.26
N LYS A 159 27.45 -52.92 1.98
CA LYS A 159 26.02 -53.27 2.02
C LYS A 159 25.40 -53.08 3.40
N GLU A 160 26.14 -53.40 4.46
CA GLU A 160 25.69 -53.15 5.83
C GLU A 160 25.64 -51.66 6.15
N LEU A 161 26.65 -50.89 5.74
CA LEU A 161 26.66 -49.44 5.94
C LEU A 161 25.52 -48.75 5.19
N ASP A 162 25.25 -49.15 3.94
CA ASP A 162 24.14 -48.63 3.13
C ASP A 162 22.80 -48.86 3.83
N HIS A 163 22.57 -50.09 4.32
CA HIS A 163 21.35 -50.44 5.04
C HIS A 163 21.22 -49.66 6.37
N GLU A 164 22.31 -49.48 7.12
CA GLU A 164 22.30 -48.72 8.37
C GLU A 164 22.03 -47.22 8.15
N VAL A 165 22.67 -46.62 7.14
CA VAL A 165 22.44 -45.22 6.79
C VAL A 165 21.01 -45.03 6.30
N GLN A 166 20.49 -45.92 5.44
CA GLN A 166 19.11 -45.87 4.97
C GLN A 166 18.11 -45.98 6.12
N SER A 167 18.29 -46.95 7.02
CA SER A 167 17.42 -47.17 8.18
C SER A 167 17.40 -45.97 9.14
N SER A 168 18.56 -45.36 9.39
CA SER A 168 18.64 -44.16 10.24
C SER A 168 18.04 -42.93 9.56
N ALA A 169 18.39 -42.70 8.30
CA ALA A 169 17.87 -41.57 7.52
C ALA A 169 16.35 -41.61 7.43
N MET A 170 15.75 -42.75 7.04
CA MET A 170 14.29 -42.90 6.89
C MET A 170 13.50 -42.58 8.17
N LYS A 171 14.05 -42.88 9.35
CA LYS A 171 13.38 -42.61 10.63
C LYS A 171 13.21 -41.11 10.91
N ILE A 172 14.15 -40.29 10.47
CA ILE A 172 14.22 -38.87 10.80
C ILE A 172 13.87 -37.97 9.60
N MET A 173 13.95 -38.51 8.38
CA MET A 173 13.62 -37.87 7.11
C MET A 173 12.23 -37.21 7.15
N LYS A 174 11.21 -37.89 7.67
CA LYS A 174 9.85 -37.34 7.77
C LYS A 174 9.84 -36.04 8.60
N SER A 175 10.53 -36.02 9.74
CA SER A 175 10.56 -34.84 10.62
C SER A 175 11.38 -33.69 10.02
N ALA A 176 12.49 -34.00 9.34
CA ALA A 176 13.32 -33.00 8.68
C ALA A 176 12.60 -32.36 7.49
N ALA A 177 11.98 -33.19 6.64
CA ALA A 177 11.22 -32.74 5.47
C ALA A 177 10.05 -31.80 5.83
N PHE A 178 9.28 -32.12 6.88
CA PHE A 178 8.21 -31.21 7.33
C PHE A 178 8.75 -29.88 7.87
N GLY A 179 9.94 -29.91 8.49
CA GLY A 179 10.66 -28.72 8.92
C GLY A 179 10.98 -27.78 7.76
N GLU A 180 11.63 -28.32 6.74
CA GLU A 180 12.00 -27.57 5.52
C GLU A 180 10.76 -27.04 4.77
N ILE A 181 9.67 -27.82 4.70
CA ILE A 181 8.39 -27.37 4.13
C ILE A 181 7.78 -26.21 4.93
N ILE A 182 7.87 -26.24 6.27
CA ILE A 182 7.39 -25.13 7.10
C ILE A 182 8.20 -23.87 6.82
N ILE A 183 9.53 -23.97 6.74
CA ILE A 183 10.38 -22.82 6.37
C ILE A 183 9.96 -22.30 4.98
N LEU A 184 9.79 -23.17 3.99
CA LEU A 184 9.33 -22.80 2.64
C LEU A 184 8.00 -22.02 2.66
N ILE A 185 6.98 -22.54 3.35
CA ILE A 185 5.64 -21.95 3.39
C ILE A 185 5.64 -20.60 4.11
N VAL A 186 6.53 -20.40 5.07
CA VAL A 186 6.67 -19.13 5.81
C VAL A 186 7.15 -17.99 4.90
N TYR A 187 7.89 -18.28 3.83
CA TYR A 187 8.28 -17.26 2.83
C TYR A 187 7.20 -17.00 1.77
N LEU A 188 6.20 -17.88 1.61
CA LEU A 188 5.17 -17.75 0.58
C LEU A 188 4.32 -16.45 0.72
N PRO A 189 3.89 -16.02 1.93
CA PRO A 189 3.18 -14.77 2.10
C PRO A 189 3.95 -13.53 1.64
N LEU A 190 5.29 -13.57 1.63
CA LEU A 190 6.10 -12.44 1.14
C LEU A 190 5.94 -12.21 -0.37
N LEU A 191 5.57 -13.26 -1.12
CA LEU A 191 5.27 -13.14 -2.55
C LEU A 191 3.95 -12.39 -2.82
N THR A 192 3.12 -12.17 -1.80
CA THR A 192 1.86 -11.41 -1.91
C THR A 192 2.07 -9.90 -1.81
N LEU A 193 3.28 -9.44 -1.47
CA LEU A 193 3.62 -8.02 -1.46
C LEU A 193 3.59 -7.49 -2.91
N VAL A 194 2.80 -6.44 -3.15
CA VAL A 194 2.64 -5.80 -4.47
C VAL A 194 3.35 -4.43 -4.47
N GLY A 195 3.59 -3.81 -5.62
CA GLY A 195 4.10 -2.43 -5.66
C GLY A 195 5.60 -2.35 -5.41
N ILE A 196 6.04 -1.42 -4.57
CA ILE A 196 7.46 -1.11 -4.37
C ILE A 196 8.10 -2.16 -3.45
N GLU A 197 7.45 -2.45 -2.33
CA GLU A 197 7.85 -3.50 -1.40
C GLU A 197 7.92 -4.87 -2.10
N GLY A 198 6.97 -5.17 -2.99
CA GLY A 198 6.99 -6.40 -3.79
C GLY A 198 8.21 -6.48 -4.71
N LYS A 199 8.51 -5.40 -5.43
CA LYS A 199 9.70 -5.34 -6.31
C LYS A 199 11.02 -5.48 -5.56
N MET A 200 11.07 -5.06 -4.28
CA MET A 200 12.28 -5.15 -3.47
C MET A 200 12.43 -6.50 -2.76
N PHE A 201 11.35 -7.04 -2.18
CA PHE A 201 11.41 -8.23 -1.32
C PHE A 201 10.94 -9.54 -1.97
N ALA A 202 10.16 -9.52 -3.06
CA ALA A 202 9.77 -10.76 -3.73
C ALA A 202 10.97 -11.52 -4.35
N PRO A 203 11.95 -10.86 -5.03
CA PRO A 203 13.15 -11.54 -5.52
C PRO A 203 13.95 -12.22 -4.41
N MET A 204 14.00 -11.58 -3.23
CA MET A 204 14.64 -12.10 -2.03
C MET A 204 13.96 -13.40 -1.55
N ALA A 205 12.63 -13.39 -1.43
CA ALA A 205 11.87 -14.56 -1.02
C ALA A 205 12.01 -15.71 -2.04
N GLN A 206 11.97 -15.40 -3.35
CA GLN A 206 12.13 -16.39 -4.42
C GLN A 206 13.48 -17.10 -4.35
N THR A 207 14.59 -16.36 -4.19
CA THR A 207 15.93 -16.97 -4.10
C THR A 207 16.04 -17.92 -2.90
N VAL A 208 15.54 -17.52 -1.74
CA VAL A 208 15.55 -18.36 -0.53
C VAL A 208 14.66 -19.59 -0.71
N ILE A 209 13.46 -19.43 -1.29
CA ILE A 209 12.58 -20.55 -1.65
C ILE A 209 13.29 -21.55 -2.58
N PHE A 210 13.96 -21.06 -3.64
CA PHE A 210 14.69 -21.94 -4.55
C PHE A 210 15.86 -22.66 -3.86
N ALA A 211 16.60 -21.95 -3.00
CA ALA A 211 17.70 -22.54 -2.25
C ALA A 211 17.21 -23.63 -1.27
N ILE A 212 16.10 -23.39 -0.57
CA ILE A 212 15.49 -24.37 0.35
C ILE A 212 14.94 -25.57 -0.43
N ILE A 213 14.30 -25.37 -1.59
CA ILE A 213 13.86 -26.50 -2.44
C ILE A 213 15.06 -27.33 -2.90
N GLY A 214 16.14 -26.68 -3.34
CA GLY A 214 17.37 -27.36 -3.72
C GLY A 214 17.96 -28.15 -2.55
N ALA A 215 18.05 -27.54 -1.37
CA ALA A 215 18.51 -28.20 -0.14
C ALA A 215 17.62 -29.37 0.28
N PHE A 216 16.30 -29.22 0.19
CA PHE A 216 15.31 -30.26 0.47
C PHE A 216 15.48 -31.47 -0.45
N ILE A 217 15.67 -31.24 -1.76
CA ILE A 217 15.93 -32.34 -2.70
C ILE A 217 17.25 -33.04 -2.35
N LEU A 218 18.30 -32.27 -2.06
CA LEU A 218 19.62 -32.81 -1.72
C LEU A 218 19.63 -33.54 -0.37
N SER A 219 18.87 -33.08 0.62
CA SER A 219 18.77 -33.68 1.95
C SER A 219 18.12 -35.07 1.89
N LEU A 220 17.15 -35.26 0.98
CA LEU A 220 16.47 -36.54 0.77
C LEU A 220 17.25 -37.52 -0.13
N THR A 221 18.06 -37.02 -1.07
CA THR A 221 18.71 -37.84 -2.11
C THR A 221 20.22 -37.94 -1.92
N TYR A 222 20.93 -36.82 -2.08
CA TYR A 222 22.38 -36.73 -2.09
C TYR A 222 23.01 -37.00 -0.71
N VAL A 223 22.47 -36.43 0.37
CA VAL A 223 23.06 -36.50 1.71
C VAL A 223 23.11 -37.93 2.25
N PRO A 224 22.03 -38.75 2.21
CA PRO A 224 22.09 -40.15 2.63
C PRO A 224 23.05 -40.97 1.78
N MET A 225 23.03 -40.78 0.46
CA MET A 225 23.90 -41.50 -0.48
C MET A 225 25.37 -41.25 -0.17
N ILE A 226 25.77 -39.99 -0.01
CA ILE A 226 27.18 -39.66 0.20
C ILE A 226 27.65 -39.97 1.61
N SER A 227 26.73 -39.94 2.59
CA SER A 227 27.00 -40.42 3.95
C SER A 227 27.37 -41.90 3.94
N ALA A 228 26.67 -42.73 3.16
CA ALA A 228 27.00 -44.15 3.02
C ALA A 228 28.34 -44.40 2.30
N LEU A 229 28.76 -43.53 1.38
CA LEU A 229 30.05 -43.67 0.67
C LEU A 229 31.24 -43.12 1.47
N ALA A 230 31.10 -41.97 2.12
CA ALA A 230 32.21 -41.18 2.66
C ALA A 230 32.45 -41.38 4.18
N LEU A 231 31.42 -41.79 4.95
CA LEU A 231 31.59 -42.08 6.37
C LEU A 231 32.53 -43.29 6.60
N SER A 232 33.23 -43.28 7.73
CA SER A 232 34.21 -44.33 8.04
C SER A 232 33.52 -45.66 8.37
N LYS A 233 33.93 -46.72 7.68
CA LYS A 233 33.55 -48.12 7.96
C LYS A 233 34.19 -48.70 9.22
N LYS A 234 35.25 -48.04 9.73
CA LYS A 234 35.98 -48.45 10.93
C LYS A 234 35.23 -47.97 12.18
N PRO A 235 35.21 -48.77 13.27
CA PRO A 235 34.65 -48.33 14.54
C PRO A 235 35.36 -47.05 15.02
N LEU A 236 34.58 -46.00 15.29
CA LEU A 236 35.08 -44.69 15.72
C LEU A 236 35.85 -44.82 17.05
N PRO A 237 37.16 -44.48 17.12
CA PRO A 237 37.90 -44.44 18.38
C PRO A 237 37.98 -43.01 18.96
N LYS A 238 37.96 -42.95 20.31
CA LYS A 238 38.15 -41.81 21.24
C LYS A 238 37.08 -40.70 21.22
N LYS A 239 36.79 -40.19 22.44
CA LYS A 239 35.99 -38.99 22.70
C LYS A 239 36.57 -37.80 21.92
N THR A 240 35.81 -37.26 20.97
CA THR A 240 36.20 -36.09 20.17
C THR A 240 36.21 -34.81 21.03
N LEU A 241 36.79 -33.72 20.53
CA LEU A 241 36.69 -32.41 21.18
C LEU A 241 35.22 -31.97 21.34
N SER A 242 34.39 -32.24 20.33
CA SER A 242 32.94 -32.07 20.40
C SER A 242 32.31 -32.86 21.55
N ASP A 243 32.69 -34.12 21.75
CA ASP A 243 32.16 -34.93 22.86
C ASP A 243 32.55 -34.35 24.22
N LYS A 244 33.76 -33.79 24.38
CA LYS A 244 34.16 -33.14 25.63
C LYS A 244 33.34 -31.87 25.88
N LEU A 245 33.19 -31.01 24.86
CA LEU A 245 32.41 -29.78 24.94
C LEU A 245 30.94 -30.10 25.26
N MET A 246 30.32 -31.02 24.53
CA MET A 246 28.92 -31.37 24.73
C MET A 246 28.69 -32.03 26.09
N ASN A 247 29.58 -32.91 26.57
CA ASN A 247 29.48 -33.47 27.92
C ASN A 247 29.56 -32.37 29.00
N TRP A 248 30.37 -31.33 28.80
CA TRP A 248 30.46 -30.19 29.71
C TRP A 248 29.18 -29.33 29.71
N ILE A 249 28.59 -29.08 28.53
CA ILE A 249 27.31 -28.38 28.39
C ILE A 249 26.21 -29.20 29.05
N GLN A 250 26.16 -30.49 28.76
CA GLN A 250 25.15 -31.40 29.26
C GLN A 250 25.21 -31.56 30.79
N ALA A 251 26.41 -31.64 31.37
CA ALA A 251 26.61 -31.72 32.82
C ALA A 251 26.08 -30.47 33.56
N ARG A 252 25.99 -29.31 32.88
CA ARG A 252 25.37 -28.08 33.41
C ARG A 252 23.88 -27.99 33.08
N TYR A 253 23.49 -28.45 31.90
CA TYR A 253 22.12 -28.39 31.41
C TYR A 253 21.18 -29.36 32.15
N GLU A 254 21.56 -30.62 32.39
CA GLU A 254 20.71 -31.58 33.10
C GLU A 254 20.28 -31.11 34.51
N PRO A 255 21.19 -30.65 35.40
CA PRO A 255 20.79 -30.21 36.73
C PRO A 255 20.00 -28.90 36.71
N THR A 256 20.27 -27.99 35.76
CA THR A 256 19.51 -26.74 35.62
C THR A 256 18.10 -27.01 35.09
N LEU A 257 17.94 -27.86 34.07
CA LEU A 257 16.64 -28.29 33.58
C LEU A 257 15.81 -28.94 34.68
N ASN A 258 16.41 -29.82 35.49
CA ASN A 258 15.71 -30.47 36.60
C ASN A 258 15.24 -29.46 37.66
N LYS A 259 16.03 -28.41 37.95
CA LYS A 259 15.60 -27.29 38.81
C LYS A 259 14.44 -26.51 38.18
N VAL A 260 14.50 -26.21 36.90
CA VAL A 260 13.45 -25.48 36.18
C VAL A 260 12.14 -26.27 36.13
N ILE A 261 12.20 -27.59 35.93
CA ILE A 261 11.01 -28.46 35.99
C ILE A 261 10.36 -28.46 37.39
N ARG A 262 11.17 -28.45 38.48
CA ARG A 262 10.63 -28.32 39.85
C ARG A 262 9.92 -26.98 40.08
N TYR A 263 10.45 -25.90 39.51
CA TYR A 263 9.90 -24.55 39.60
C TYR A 263 9.12 -24.14 38.33
N GLN A 264 8.41 -25.09 37.72
CA GLN A 264 7.72 -24.90 36.44
C GLN A 264 6.78 -23.68 36.38
N LYS A 265 6.08 -23.34 37.47
CA LYS A 265 5.17 -22.19 37.50
C LYS A 265 5.91 -20.86 37.44
N SER A 266 7.02 -20.72 38.17
CA SER A 266 7.80 -19.47 38.16
C SER A 266 8.54 -19.29 36.84
N ALA A 267 8.99 -20.37 36.20
CA ALA A 267 9.60 -20.32 34.87
C ALA A 267 8.62 -19.78 33.81
N ILE A 268 7.38 -20.29 33.79
CA ILE A 268 6.34 -19.81 32.85
C ILE A 268 5.97 -18.35 33.15
N ILE A 269 5.81 -17.97 34.42
CA ILE A 269 5.50 -16.59 34.81
C ILE A 269 6.63 -15.65 34.39
N GLY A 270 7.90 -16.03 34.62
CA GLY A 270 9.06 -15.21 34.22
C GLY A 270 9.11 -14.96 32.72
N VAL A 271 8.83 -15.98 31.91
CA VAL A 271 8.74 -15.84 30.46
C VAL A 271 7.55 -14.99 30.02
N ALA A 272 6.39 -15.14 30.67
CA ALA A 272 5.22 -14.30 30.39
C ALA A 272 5.52 -12.82 30.70
N ILE A 273 6.25 -12.52 31.78
CA ILE A 273 6.71 -11.17 32.10
C ILE A 273 7.66 -10.65 31.02
N LEU A 274 8.64 -11.46 30.59
CA LEU A 274 9.56 -11.08 29.51
C LEU A 274 8.82 -10.80 28.20
N PHE A 275 7.78 -11.57 27.90
CA PHE A 275 6.93 -11.35 26.72
C PHE A 275 6.13 -10.04 26.80
N VAL A 276 5.55 -9.74 27.96
CA VAL A 276 4.86 -8.46 28.17
C VAL A 276 5.85 -7.29 28.07
N LEU A 277 7.04 -7.43 28.66
CA LEU A 277 8.10 -6.44 28.56
C LEU A 277 8.56 -6.23 27.12
N SER A 278 8.71 -7.31 26.32
CA SER A 278 9.07 -7.17 24.91
C SER A 278 7.99 -6.47 24.10
N ILE A 279 6.70 -6.67 24.41
CA ILE A 279 5.60 -5.93 23.76
C ILE A 279 5.68 -4.43 24.10
N ILE A 280 5.99 -4.08 25.35
CA ILE A 280 6.16 -2.68 25.77
C ILE A 280 7.33 -2.04 25.02
N ILE A 281 8.46 -2.73 24.94
CA ILE A 281 9.64 -2.26 24.19
C ILE A 281 9.31 -2.15 22.70
N PHE A 282 8.61 -3.12 22.12
CA PHE A 282 8.21 -3.08 20.71
C PHE A 282 7.36 -1.86 20.38
N LYS A 283 6.41 -1.49 21.27
CA LYS A 283 5.62 -0.26 21.10
C LYS A 283 6.43 1.03 21.20
N SER A 284 7.63 0.98 21.78
CA SER A 284 8.55 2.13 21.85
C SER A 284 9.54 2.19 20.69
N LEU A 285 9.66 1.12 19.89
CA LEU A 285 10.47 1.14 18.68
C LEU A 285 9.77 2.00 17.62
N GLY A 286 10.53 2.91 17.02
CA GLY A 286 10.09 3.63 15.83
C GLY A 286 9.97 2.73 14.61
N ALA A 287 9.41 3.24 13.51
CA ALA A 287 9.31 2.49 12.27
C ALA A 287 9.72 3.28 11.02
N GLU A 288 10.31 2.56 10.07
CA GLU A 288 10.74 3.06 8.77
C GLU A 288 10.48 2.05 7.67
N PHE A 289 10.35 2.49 6.41
CA PHE A 289 10.07 1.57 5.31
C PHE A 289 11.26 0.63 5.06
N ILE A 290 12.40 1.19 4.70
CA ILE A 290 13.67 0.49 4.47
C ILE A 290 14.79 1.43 4.95
N PRO A 291 15.85 0.91 5.59
CA PRO A 291 17.02 1.70 5.93
C PRO A 291 17.62 2.38 4.69
N THR A 292 18.13 3.60 4.84
CA THR A 292 18.75 4.33 3.72
C THR A 292 20.03 3.64 3.26
N LEU A 293 20.08 3.20 2.00
CA LEU A 293 21.27 2.65 1.36
C LEU A 293 22.36 3.73 1.26
N ASP A 294 23.60 3.41 1.60
CA ASP A 294 24.75 4.31 1.37
C ASP A 294 25.26 4.14 -0.07
N GLU A 295 25.03 5.16 -0.90
CA GLU A 295 25.45 5.23 -2.31
C GLU A 295 26.87 5.76 -2.49
N GLY A 296 27.45 6.36 -1.44
CA GLY A 296 28.77 6.99 -1.46
C GLY A 296 28.77 8.46 -1.89
N ASP A 297 28.03 8.84 -2.94
CA ASP A 297 28.00 10.22 -3.45
C ASP A 297 26.82 11.04 -2.89
N PHE A 298 26.95 12.37 -2.84
CA PHE A 298 25.82 13.25 -2.51
C PHE A 298 25.19 13.87 -3.76
N ALA A 299 23.87 14.02 -3.72
CA ALA A 299 23.12 14.93 -4.58
C ALA A 299 22.61 16.07 -3.70
N VAL A 300 23.17 17.26 -3.87
CA VAL A 300 22.78 18.46 -3.13
C VAL A 300 21.77 19.23 -3.95
N GLU A 301 20.52 19.27 -3.49
CA GLU A 301 19.50 20.12 -4.05
C GLU A 301 19.77 21.57 -3.62
N LEU A 302 20.26 22.38 -4.55
CA LEU A 302 20.52 23.81 -4.35
C LEU A 302 19.39 24.61 -5.00
N ARG A 303 18.73 25.47 -4.22
CA ARG A 303 17.72 26.39 -4.74
C ARG A 303 18.04 27.83 -4.38
N THR A 304 17.97 28.70 -5.38
CA THR A 304 18.03 30.16 -5.22
C THR A 304 16.62 30.75 -5.09
N ILE A 305 16.53 32.04 -4.76
CA ILE A 305 15.25 32.75 -4.65
C ILE A 305 14.49 32.66 -5.98
N LYS A 306 13.16 32.46 -5.90
CA LYS A 306 12.27 32.41 -7.06
C LYS A 306 12.43 33.65 -7.96
N GLY A 307 12.45 33.43 -9.27
CA GLY A 307 12.70 34.49 -10.26
C GLY A 307 14.17 34.85 -10.48
N SER A 308 15.11 34.14 -9.83
CA SER A 308 16.55 34.27 -10.14
C SER A 308 16.86 33.87 -11.59
N SER A 309 17.80 34.58 -12.20
CA SER A 309 18.25 34.24 -13.56
C SER A 309 19.10 32.97 -13.59
N LEU A 310 19.12 32.28 -14.73
CA LEU A 310 20.00 31.13 -14.96
C LEU A 310 21.47 31.45 -14.68
N GLU A 311 21.94 32.64 -15.08
CA GLU A 311 23.30 33.12 -14.84
C GLU A 311 23.61 33.27 -13.34
N HIS A 312 22.64 33.75 -12.57
CA HIS A 312 22.76 33.84 -11.12
C HIS A 312 22.89 32.43 -10.50
N THR A 313 22.02 31.50 -10.88
CA THR A 313 22.09 30.11 -10.41
C THR A 313 23.42 29.44 -10.75
N VAL A 314 23.95 29.66 -11.97
CA VAL A 314 25.29 29.19 -12.38
C VAL A 314 26.38 29.74 -11.48
N LYS A 315 26.35 31.04 -11.20
CA LYS A 315 27.33 31.70 -10.31
C LYS A 315 27.28 31.12 -8.90
N VAL A 316 26.09 30.98 -8.32
CA VAL A 316 25.91 30.41 -6.97
C VAL A 316 26.33 28.94 -6.92
N SER A 317 25.98 28.15 -7.93
CA SER A 317 26.39 26.74 -8.04
C SER A 317 27.92 26.60 -8.05
N ASN A 318 28.62 27.43 -8.84
CA ASN A 318 30.09 27.45 -8.90
C ASN A 318 30.71 27.88 -7.57
N GLN A 319 30.11 28.84 -6.86
CA GLN A 319 30.56 29.24 -5.53
C GLN A 319 30.39 28.10 -4.53
N ALA A 320 29.23 27.43 -4.51
CA ALA A 320 29.00 26.28 -3.65
C ALA A 320 30.00 25.14 -3.93
N ALA A 321 30.23 24.81 -5.21
CA ALA A 321 31.24 23.83 -5.61
C ALA A 321 32.64 24.20 -5.13
N LYS A 322 33.04 25.47 -5.27
CA LYS A 322 34.33 25.97 -4.80
C LYS A 322 34.47 25.89 -3.27
N ILE A 323 33.43 26.25 -2.53
CA ILE A 323 33.41 26.17 -1.06
C ILE A 323 33.61 24.73 -0.60
N LEU A 324 32.87 23.78 -1.19
CA LEU A 324 32.97 22.37 -0.85
C LEU A 324 34.38 21.82 -1.15
N LYS A 325 34.91 22.09 -2.34
CA LYS A 325 36.23 21.60 -2.75
C LYS A 325 37.38 22.21 -1.95
N THR A 326 37.26 23.49 -1.54
CA THR A 326 38.30 24.16 -0.74
C THR A 326 38.26 23.72 0.73
N ASN A 327 37.07 23.53 1.29
CA ASN A 327 36.92 23.18 2.71
C ASN A 327 36.97 21.66 2.95
N PHE A 328 36.70 20.82 1.95
CA PHE A 328 36.72 19.36 2.07
C PHE A 328 37.53 18.72 0.94
N PRO A 329 38.84 19.07 0.80
CA PRO A 329 39.64 18.68 -0.36
C PRO A 329 39.97 17.19 -0.41
N ASN A 330 39.97 16.49 0.73
CA ASN A 330 40.25 15.07 0.79
C ASN A 330 38.99 14.23 0.56
N GLU A 331 37.83 14.77 0.95
CA GLU A 331 36.55 14.08 0.85
C GLU A 331 35.86 14.29 -0.50
N VAL A 332 36.04 15.45 -1.16
CA VAL A 332 35.35 15.80 -2.41
C VAL A 332 36.28 15.69 -3.61
N LYS A 333 36.01 14.76 -4.52
CA LYS A 333 36.76 14.60 -5.78
C LYS A 333 36.36 15.65 -6.80
N THR A 334 35.07 15.80 -7.06
CA THR A 334 34.53 16.82 -7.97
C THR A 334 33.09 17.16 -7.64
N CYS A 335 32.62 18.31 -8.12
CA CYS A 335 31.24 18.75 -8.02
C CYS A 335 30.70 19.06 -9.42
N VAL A 336 29.57 18.51 -9.80
CA VAL A 336 28.92 18.79 -11.09
C VAL A 336 27.52 19.32 -10.84
N GLY A 337 27.26 20.56 -11.24
CA GLY A 337 25.96 21.19 -11.09
C GLY A 337 25.11 20.99 -12.33
N LYS A 338 23.90 20.47 -12.18
CA LYS A 338 22.89 20.42 -13.23
C LYS A 338 21.82 21.46 -12.93
N ILE A 339 21.66 22.46 -13.78
CA ILE A 339 20.77 23.59 -13.56
C ILE A 339 19.69 23.59 -14.63
N GLY A 340 18.44 23.83 -14.24
CA GLY A 340 17.29 23.82 -15.14
C GLY A 340 17.03 22.46 -15.82
N THR A 341 16.31 22.50 -16.94
CA THR A 341 15.83 21.32 -17.67
C THR A 341 16.81 20.92 -18.79
N ALA A 342 17.04 19.62 -18.96
CA ALA A 342 17.81 19.07 -20.07
C ALA A 342 17.03 19.11 -21.39
N GLU A 343 17.71 18.95 -22.53
CA GLU A 343 17.07 18.97 -23.86
C GLU A 343 15.98 17.88 -24.02
N ILE A 344 16.20 16.71 -23.42
CA ILE A 344 15.16 15.71 -23.22
C ILE A 344 14.52 15.98 -21.85
N PRO A 345 13.26 16.47 -21.78
CA PRO A 345 12.63 16.93 -20.55
C PRO A 345 12.10 15.74 -19.73
N THR A 346 13.00 14.83 -19.34
CA THR A 346 12.70 13.76 -18.36
C THR A 346 12.57 14.29 -16.95
N ASP A 347 13.16 15.47 -16.67
CA ASP A 347 13.13 16.17 -15.41
C ASP A 347 12.88 17.67 -15.66
N PRO A 348 11.63 18.15 -15.52
CA PRO A 348 11.28 19.55 -15.72
C PRO A 348 11.69 20.38 -14.49
N MET A 349 12.99 20.64 -14.36
CA MET A 349 13.54 21.41 -13.26
C MET A 349 13.56 22.92 -13.60
N PRO A 350 13.16 23.81 -12.67
CA PRO A 350 13.15 25.25 -12.91
C PRO A 350 14.57 25.86 -12.91
N MET A 351 14.72 27.07 -13.47
CA MET A 351 16.03 27.70 -13.68
C MET A 351 16.73 28.14 -12.38
N GLU A 352 15.95 28.37 -11.32
CA GLU A 352 16.45 28.72 -9.99
C GLU A 352 16.94 27.51 -9.17
N ALA A 353 16.79 26.29 -9.69
CA ALA A 353 17.19 25.04 -9.03
C ALA A 353 18.41 24.40 -9.71
N CYS A 354 19.27 23.81 -8.89
CA CYS A 354 20.47 23.09 -9.29
C CYS A 354 20.57 21.77 -8.51
N ASP A 355 20.71 20.65 -9.23
CA ASP A 355 21.17 19.39 -8.63
C ASP A 355 22.70 19.38 -8.67
N LEU A 356 23.34 19.69 -7.54
CA LEU A 356 24.79 19.66 -7.39
C LEU A 356 25.24 18.26 -6.96
N MET A 357 25.76 17.49 -7.92
CA MET A 357 26.33 16.16 -7.69
C MET A 357 27.73 16.32 -7.08
N VAL A 358 27.89 15.94 -5.82
CA VAL A 358 29.18 15.99 -5.10
C VAL A 358 29.73 14.57 -5.05
N ILE A 359 30.74 14.32 -5.87
CA ILE A 359 31.38 13.02 -6.01
C ILE A 359 32.44 12.89 -4.93
N LEU A 360 32.31 11.86 -4.08
CA LEU A 360 33.17 11.71 -2.93
C LEU A 360 34.37 10.80 -3.20
N ALA A 361 35.42 11.07 -2.45
CA ALA A 361 36.54 10.17 -2.23
C ALA A 361 36.09 8.89 -1.51
N ASP A 362 36.90 7.84 -1.59
CA ASP A 362 36.56 6.62 -0.88
C ASP A 362 36.60 6.89 0.64
N LYS A 363 35.72 6.24 1.40
CA LYS A 363 35.51 6.55 2.82
C LYS A 363 36.77 6.43 3.68
N GLU A 364 37.72 5.60 3.25
CA GLU A 364 39.03 5.42 3.90
C GLU A 364 39.94 6.66 3.79
N GLU A 365 39.68 7.54 2.81
CA GLU A 365 40.45 8.76 2.54
C GLU A 365 39.91 9.97 3.33
N TRP A 366 38.78 9.83 4.05
CA TRP A 366 38.12 10.93 4.75
C TRP A 366 38.87 11.32 6.03
N THR A 367 39.06 12.62 6.26
CA THR A 367 39.79 13.14 7.45
C THR A 367 38.92 13.96 8.38
N LYS A 368 37.88 14.62 7.86
CA LYS A 368 37.05 15.58 8.61
C LYS A 368 35.76 15.01 9.17
N ALA A 369 35.35 13.81 8.78
CA ALA A 369 34.14 13.16 9.28
C ALA A 369 34.28 11.64 9.30
N HIS A 370 33.64 10.99 10.26
CA HIS A 370 33.63 9.52 10.37
C HIS A 370 32.38 8.89 9.75
N SER A 371 31.31 9.68 9.61
CA SER A 371 30.05 9.25 9.01
C SER A 371 29.59 10.19 7.90
N ARG A 372 28.79 9.66 6.97
CA ARG A 372 28.18 10.42 5.88
C ARG A 372 27.28 11.53 6.41
N GLU A 373 26.47 11.25 7.44
CA GLU A 373 25.58 12.24 8.05
C GLU A 373 26.34 13.37 8.72
N GLU A 374 27.44 13.06 9.42
CA GLU A 374 28.32 14.06 10.00
C GLU A 374 28.96 14.95 8.91
N LEU A 375 29.41 14.34 7.81
CA LEU A 375 29.96 15.08 6.68
C LEU A 375 28.91 15.99 6.03
N ALA A 376 27.70 15.49 5.80
CA ALA A 376 26.59 16.27 5.25
C ALA A 376 26.25 17.47 6.14
N ASN A 377 26.15 17.27 7.47
CA ASN A 377 25.87 18.36 8.41
C ASN A 377 26.98 19.42 8.42
N LYS A 378 28.26 19.01 8.36
CA LYS A 378 29.40 19.94 8.28
C LYS A 378 29.41 20.73 6.96
N MET A 379 29.14 20.06 5.84
CA MET A 379 29.05 20.70 4.52
C MET A 379 27.88 21.67 4.46
N GLN A 380 26.71 21.25 4.94
CA GLN A 380 25.49 22.07 5.01
C GLN A 380 25.70 23.33 5.84
N ALA A 381 26.20 23.19 7.06
CA ALA A 381 26.48 24.35 7.92
C ALA A 381 27.48 25.31 7.27
N LYS A 382 28.47 24.80 6.52
CA LYS A 382 29.44 25.64 5.83
C LYS A 382 28.83 26.40 4.66
N LEU A 383 27.99 25.73 3.87
CA LEU A 383 27.28 26.33 2.74
C LEU A 383 26.27 27.40 3.20
N GLU A 384 25.47 27.10 4.23
CA GLU A 384 24.47 28.03 4.78
C GLU A 384 25.10 29.30 5.37
N ASN A 385 26.28 29.18 5.99
CA ASN A 385 27.01 30.33 6.55
C ASN A 385 27.64 31.24 5.47
N GLU A 386 28.06 30.68 4.33
CA GLU A 386 28.78 31.44 3.28
C GLU A 386 27.88 31.90 2.13
N LEU A 387 26.72 31.27 1.92
CA LEU A 387 25.78 31.58 0.85
C LEU A 387 24.38 31.91 1.42
N PRO A 388 24.18 33.11 1.98
CA PRO A 388 22.88 33.52 2.49
C PRO A 388 21.84 33.64 1.36
N GLY A 389 20.60 33.23 1.63
CA GLY A 389 19.51 33.27 0.65
C GLY A 389 19.49 32.09 -0.34
N VAL A 390 20.27 31.04 -0.08
CA VAL A 390 20.29 29.79 -0.85
C VAL A 390 19.94 28.64 0.08
N SER A 391 19.01 27.77 -0.32
CA SER A 391 18.67 26.57 0.44
C SER A 391 19.39 25.34 -0.12
N PHE A 392 19.89 24.50 0.78
CA PHE A 392 20.60 23.26 0.42
C PHE A 392 19.89 22.05 1.05
N GLY A 393 19.58 21.03 0.24
CA GLY A 393 19.09 19.74 0.70
C GLY A 393 20.07 18.64 0.35
N PHE A 394 20.62 17.94 1.34
CA PHE A 394 21.57 16.85 1.09
C PHE A 394 20.85 15.51 0.96
N LEU A 395 20.93 14.93 -0.23
CA LEU A 395 20.34 13.65 -0.61
C LEU A 395 21.42 12.77 -1.27
N GLN A 396 21.02 11.61 -1.76
CA GLN A 396 21.86 10.73 -2.57
C GLN A 396 21.29 10.62 -4.00
N PRO A 397 22.10 10.38 -5.04
CA PRO A 397 21.63 10.40 -6.43
C PRO A 397 20.45 9.47 -6.75
N ILE A 398 20.49 8.21 -6.30
CA ILE A 398 19.41 7.22 -6.53
C ILE A 398 18.25 7.51 -5.58
N GLN A 399 18.51 7.76 -4.29
CA GLN A 399 17.48 8.14 -3.31
C GLN A 399 16.64 9.33 -3.79
N MET A 400 17.28 10.40 -4.26
CA MET A 400 16.63 11.60 -4.77
C MET A 400 15.68 11.28 -5.93
N ARG A 401 16.16 10.50 -6.91
CA ARG A 401 15.36 10.12 -8.09
C ARG A 401 14.25 9.12 -7.75
N PHE A 402 14.48 8.24 -6.78
CA PHE A 402 13.48 7.30 -6.30
C PHE A 402 12.35 8.03 -5.57
N ASN A 403 12.68 8.94 -4.65
CA ASN A 403 11.72 9.78 -3.94
C ASN A 403 10.86 10.60 -4.93
N GLU A 404 11.51 11.22 -5.92
CA GLU A 404 10.85 12.04 -6.95
C GLU A 404 9.86 11.22 -7.78
N LEU A 405 10.25 10.04 -8.25
CA LEU A 405 9.38 9.12 -9.00
C LEU A 405 8.21 8.60 -8.16
N MET A 406 8.40 8.43 -6.85
CA MET A 406 7.40 7.84 -5.97
C MET A 406 6.37 8.83 -5.46
N SER A 407 6.81 10.04 -5.10
CA SER A 407 5.98 11.01 -4.38
C SER A 407 5.72 12.29 -5.17
N GLY A 408 6.46 12.51 -6.26
CA GLY A 408 6.51 13.77 -7.00
C GLY A 408 7.38 14.84 -6.32
N ALA A 409 8.15 14.46 -5.31
CA ALA A 409 9.03 15.33 -4.53
C ALA A 409 10.28 14.57 -4.05
N ARG A 410 11.35 15.30 -3.77
CA ARG A 410 12.70 14.73 -3.58
C ARG A 410 12.98 14.33 -2.13
N GLN A 411 12.22 14.90 -1.20
CA GLN A 411 12.34 14.69 0.24
C GLN A 411 11.77 13.34 0.69
N ASP A 412 12.27 12.82 1.82
CA ASP A 412 11.84 11.52 2.35
C ASP A 412 10.38 11.51 2.79
N VAL A 413 9.91 12.61 3.39
CA VAL A 413 8.53 12.79 3.82
C VAL A 413 7.97 14.06 3.21
N VAL A 414 6.73 13.98 2.72
CA VAL A 414 6.03 15.12 2.13
C VAL A 414 4.62 15.24 2.65
N VAL A 415 4.26 16.44 3.10
CA VAL A 415 2.89 16.81 3.46
C VAL A 415 2.29 17.53 2.26
N LYS A 416 1.31 16.91 1.60
CA LYS A 416 0.58 17.48 0.47
C LYS A 416 -0.70 18.12 0.98
N ILE A 417 -0.84 19.42 0.77
CA ILE A 417 -2.03 20.19 1.13
C ILE A 417 -2.84 20.43 -0.14
N TYR A 418 -4.09 19.95 -0.17
CA TYR A 418 -5.00 20.12 -1.30
C TYR A 418 -5.98 21.28 -1.06
N GLY A 419 -6.42 21.94 -2.14
CA GLY A 419 -7.33 23.09 -2.09
C GLY A 419 -7.45 23.81 -3.43
N GLU A 420 -8.35 24.79 -3.54
CA GLU A 420 -8.60 25.50 -4.81
C GLU A 420 -7.76 26.78 -4.96
N GLU A 421 -7.75 27.65 -3.95
CA GLU A 421 -7.06 28.93 -3.96
C GLU A 421 -5.57 28.78 -3.57
N LEU A 422 -4.67 29.31 -4.40
CA LEU A 422 -3.21 29.17 -4.23
C LEU A 422 -2.68 29.95 -3.02
N ASP A 423 -3.25 31.12 -2.72
CA ASP A 423 -2.80 31.95 -1.59
C ASP A 423 -3.10 31.29 -0.25
N LYS A 424 -4.29 30.69 -0.11
CA LYS A 424 -4.67 29.88 1.07
C LYS A 424 -3.80 28.64 1.20
N LEU A 425 -3.53 27.95 0.08
CA LEU A 425 -2.61 26.82 0.08
C LEU A 425 -1.21 27.24 0.57
N ALA A 426 -0.69 28.38 0.11
CA ALA A 426 0.62 28.89 0.53
C ALA A 426 0.61 29.29 2.02
N HIS A 427 -0.48 29.87 2.51
CA HIS A 427 -0.66 30.17 3.93
C HIS A 427 -0.56 28.90 4.80
N TYR A 428 -1.33 27.85 4.47
CA TYR A 428 -1.30 26.59 5.21
C TYR A 428 0.06 25.89 5.09
N ALA A 429 0.69 25.91 3.91
CA ALA A 429 2.00 25.32 3.71
C ALA A 429 3.09 26.00 4.56
N ASN A 430 3.05 27.33 4.69
CA ASN A 430 3.96 28.06 5.57
C ASN A 430 3.74 27.74 7.06
N GLN A 431 2.48 27.63 7.49
CA GLN A 431 2.15 27.20 8.86
C GLN A 431 2.69 25.79 9.14
N VAL A 432 2.39 24.83 8.26
CA VAL A 432 2.89 23.45 8.37
C VAL A 432 4.41 23.38 8.33
N GLY A 433 5.06 24.14 7.45
CA GLY A 433 6.52 24.24 7.38
C GLY A 433 7.14 24.79 8.67
N SER A 434 6.52 25.79 9.29
CA SER A 434 6.97 26.34 10.57
C SER A 434 6.83 25.33 11.73
N LEU A 435 5.82 24.46 11.68
CA LEU A 435 5.64 23.37 12.64
C LEU A 435 6.67 22.27 12.43
N ALA A 436 6.93 21.88 11.18
CA ALA A 436 7.93 20.89 10.82
C ALA A 436 9.34 21.30 11.33
N ARG A 437 9.70 22.59 11.26
CA ARG A 437 11.00 23.11 11.76
C ARG A 437 11.21 22.92 13.26
N LYS A 438 10.14 22.80 14.03
CA LYS A 438 10.20 22.61 15.49
C LYS A 438 10.30 21.14 15.89
N ILE A 439 10.23 20.21 14.94
CA ILE A 439 10.26 18.77 15.22
C ILE A 439 11.69 18.26 15.14
N ASN A 440 12.13 17.61 16.21
CA ASN A 440 13.45 17.00 16.23
C ASN A 440 13.52 15.84 15.22
N GLY A 441 14.55 15.86 14.38
CA GLY A 441 14.81 14.89 13.30
C GLY A 441 14.26 15.30 11.92
N ALA A 442 13.47 16.37 11.81
CA ALA A 442 13.07 16.94 10.52
C ALA A 442 14.11 17.98 10.05
N THR A 443 14.88 17.63 9.02
CA THR A 443 15.93 18.49 8.43
C THR A 443 15.57 18.88 7.00
N ASP A 444 16.28 19.88 6.45
CA ASP A 444 16.15 20.31 5.04
C ASP A 444 14.70 20.61 4.63
N ILE A 445 13.98 21.36 5.47
CA ILE A 445 12.55 21.62 5.26
C ILE A 445 12.36 22.50 4.03
N TYR A 446 11.64 21.97 3.07
CA TYR A 446 11.25 22.62 1.84
C TYR A 446 9.75 22.91 1.84
N VAL A 447 9.40 24.19 1.79
CA VAL A 447 8.03 24.64 1.54
C VAL A 447 7.95 25.06 0.08
N GLU A 448 7.07 24.43 -0.68
CA GLU A 448 6.88 24.78 -2.09
C GLU A 448 6.24 26.16 -2.22
N GLU A 449 6.99 27.10 -2.79
CA GLU A 449 6.53 28.45 -3.09
C GLU A 449 5.81 28.49 -4.44
N VAL A 450 4.54 28.89 -4.42
CA VAL A 450 3.69 28.99 -5.62
C VAL A 450 3.62 30.40 -6.17
N THR A 451 3.78 31.44 -5.35
CA THR A 451 3.74 32.86 -5.75
C THR A 451 5.14 33.48 -5.73
N GLY A 452 5.26 34.73 -6.21
CA GLY A 452 6.51 35.51 -6.15
C GLY A 452 7.37 35.47 -7.41
N LEU A 453 6.87 34.96 -8.55
CA LEU A 453 7.55 35.10 -9.83
C LEU A 453 7.18 36.45 -10.48
N PRO A 454 8.10 37.42 -10.62
CA PRO A 454 7.80 38.68 -11.29
C PRO A 454 7.57 38.44 -12.78
N GLN A 455 6.37 38.76 -13.27
CA GLN A 455 5.98 38.64 -14.67
C GLN A 455 5.70 40.01 -15.27
N VAL A 456 6.17 40.22 -16.50
CA VAL A 456 5.80 41.41 -17.29
C VAL A 456 4.49 41.09 -18.02
N LEU A 457 3.39 41.68 -17.55
CA LEU A 457 2.05 41.47 -18.08
C LEU A 457 1.69 42.59 -19.08
N VAL A 458 1.31 42.19 -20.29
CA VAL A 458 0.83 43.10 -21.35
C VAL A 458 -0.71 43.03 -21.39
N LYS A 459 -1.37 43.99 -20.72
CA LYS A 459 -2.83 44.10 -20.66
C LYS A 459 -3.36 44.85 -21.88
N PHE A 460 -3.87 44.11 -22.86
CA PHE A 460 -4.37 44.68 -24.12
C PHE A 460 -5.58 45.60 -23.92
N ASN A 461 -5.52 46.81 -24.47
CA ASN A 461 -6.64 47.73 -24.54
C ASN A 461 -7.44 47.48 -25.83
N ARG A 462 -8.52 46.70 -25.72
CA ARG A 462 -9.35 46.32 -26.87
C ARG A 462 -9.97 47.51 -27.60
N SER A 463 -10.30 48.59 -26.90
CA SER A 463 -10.86 49.79 -27.51
C SER A 463 -9.84 50.54 -28.37
N ALA A 464 -8.60 50.69 -27.87
CA ALA A 464 -7.51 51.31 -28.63
C ALA A 464 -7.12 50.45 -29.84
N MET A 465 -6.99 49.13 -29.65
CA MET A 465 -6.72 48.19 -30.74
C MET A 465 -7.77 48.25 -31.85
N ALA A 466 -9.07 48.32 -31.49
CA ALA A 466 -10.16 48.43 -32.45
C ALA A 466 -10.10 49.76 -33.25
N TYR A 467 -9.74 50.87 -32.60
CA TYR A 467 -9.58 52.16 -33.25
C TYR A 467 -8.49 52.16 -34.33
N TYR A 468 -7.35 51.50 -34.04
CA TYR A 468 -6.23 51.39 -34.98
C TYR A 468 -6.32 50.20 -35.95
N GLY A 469 -7.31 49.32 -35.77
CA GLY A 469 -7.49 48.13 -36.60
C GLY A 469 -6.38 47.08 -36.42
N ILE A 470 -5.82 46.97 -35.21
CA ILE A 470 -4.73 46.03 -34.88
C ILE A 470 -5.29 44.84 -34.08
N THR A 471 -4.87 43.63 -34.42
CA THR A 471 -5.27 42.41 -33.73
C THR A 471 -4.31 42.04 -32.59
N VAL A 472 -4.81 41.30 -31.60
CA VAL A 472 -3.97 40.75 -30.51
C VAL A 472 -2.87 39.83 -31.07
N ALA A 473 -3.17 39.10 -32.16
CA ALA A 473 -2.21 38.20 -32.80
C ALA A 473 -1.01 38.95 -33.39
N GLU A 474 -1.24 40.12 -34.00
CA GLU A 474 -0.17 40.97 -34.54
C GLU A 474 0.72 41.54 -33.44
N ILE A 475 0.14 42.02 -32.34
CA ILE A 475 0.90 42.53 -31.20
C ILE A 475 1.73 41.39 -30.59
N ASN A 476 1.14 40.22 -30.36
CA ASN A 476 1.86 39.05 -29.84
C ASN A 476 2.97 38.60 -30.78
N ARG A 477 2.77 38.65 -32.10
CA ARG A 477 3.81 38.32 -33.08
C ARG A 477 4.98 39.29 -32.99
N VAL A 478 4.72 40.59 -32.87
CA VAL A 478 5.78 41.61 -32.70
C VAL A 478 6.51 41.45 -31.38
N ILE A 479 5.81 41.19 -30.27
CA ILE A 479 6.43 40.90 -28.97
C ILE A 479 7.30 39.64 -29.05
N ASN A 480 6.79 38.55 -29.64
CA ASN A 480 7.50 37.28 -29.79
C ASN A 480 8.75 37.46 -30.67
N MET A 481 8.61 38.11 -31.83
CA MET A 481 9.73 38.46 -32.71
C MET A 481 10.72 39.39 -32.02
N GLY A 482 10.27 40.32 -31.19
CA GLY A 482 11.13 41.27 -30.50
C GLY A 482 11.96 40.65 -29.37
N PHE A 483 11.30 39.95 -28.46
CA PHE A 483 11.89 39.53 -27.18
C PHE A 483 12.29 38.05 -27.17
N ALA A 484 11.36 37.13 -27.42
CA ALA A 484 11.59 35.69 -27.36
C ALA A 484 12.42 35.18 -28.56
N GLY A 485 12.24 35.83 -29.72
CA GLY A 485 12.80 35.46 -31.00
C GLY A 485 11.88 34.51 -31.75
N GLN A 486 11.45 34.91 -32.95
CA GLN A 486 10.59 34.09 -33.80
C GLN A 486 11.43 33.24 -34.75
N VAL A 487 11.22 31.92 -34.75
CA VAL A 487 11.83 31.00 -35.73
C VAL A 487 11.21 31.28 -37.10
N THR A 488 12.03 31.68 -38.08
CA THR A 488 11.58 31.99 -39.45
C THR A 488 12.01 30.95 -40.47
N GLY A 489 12.92 30.05 -40.11
CA GLY A 489 13.42 28.99 -40.97
C GLY A 489 14.44 28.11 -40.25
N GLN A 490 15.08 27.22 -40.99
CA GLN A 490 16.14 26.36 -40.50
C GLN A 490 17.34 26.42 -41.44
N VAL A 491 18.53 26.41 -40.87
CA VAL A 491 19.79 26.31 -41.58
C VAL A 491 20.32 24.89 -41.37
N PHE A 492 20.64 24.21 -42.47
CA PHE A 492 21.21 22.86 -42.45
C PHE A 492 22.70 22.92 -42.76
N GLU A 493 23.51 22.32 -41.89
CA GLU A 493 24.95 22.13 -42.08
C GLU A 493 25.25 20.63 -42.08
N GLY A 494 25.19 20.02 -43.27
CA GLY A 494 25.22 18.55 -43.40
C GLY A 494 23.98 17.94 -42.74
N GLU A 495 24.20 17.10 -41.72
CA GLU A 495 23.12 16.48 -40.92
C GLU A 495 22.66 17.36 -39.74
N LYS A 496 23.40 18.43 -39.41
CA LYS A 496 23.05 19.33 -38.29
C LYS A 496 21.98 20.31 -38.74
N ARG A 497 21.03 20.59 -37.84
CA ARG A 497 19.94 21.55 -38.06
C ARG A 497 19.98 22.64 -37.01
N PHE A 498 19.93 23.89 -37.45
CA PHE A 498 19.87 25.07 -36.59
C PHE A 498 18.64 25.92 -36.92
N ASP A 499 17.96 26.41 -35.89
CA ASP A 499 16.84 27.33 -36.11
C ASP A 499 17.35 28.74 -36.46
N LEU A 500 16.84 29.30 -37.56
CA LEU A 500 17.03 30.69 -37.94
C LEU A 500 16.00 31.55 -37.20
N VAL A 501 16.47 32.45 -36.34
CA VAL A 501 15.62 33.24 -35.44
C VAL A 501 15.77 34.73 -35.72
N VAL A 502 14.64 35.42 -35.90
CA VAL A 502 14.59 36.89 -35.96
C VAL A 502 14.31 37.42 -34.55
N ARG A 503 15.19 38.30 -34.06
CA ARG A 503 15.12 38.87 -32.71
C ARG A 503 15.73 40.26 -32.65
N LEU A 504 15.22 41.14 -31.78
CA LEU A 504 15.84 42.45 -31.56
C LEU A 504 17.23 42.32 -30.92
N ALA A 505 18.10 43.27 -31.23
CA ALA A 505 19.41 43.38 -30.61
C ALA A 505 19.26 43.54 -29.08
N GLY A 506 20.19 42.95 -28.30
CA GLY A 506 20.09 42.88 -26.83
C GLY A 506 19.86 44.22 -26.13
N LYS A 507 20.41 45.31 -26.67
CA LYS A 507 20.25 46.67 -26.13
C LYS A 507 18.81 47.19 -26.19
N ASN A 508 18.00 46.71 -27.13
CA ASN A 508 16.64 47.19 -27.40
C ASN A 508 15.56 46.25 -26.84
N ARG A 509 15.90 45.44 -25.83
CA ARG A 509 14.98 44.47 -25.20
C ARG A 509 15.36 44.15 -23.75
N SER A 510 16.05 45.07 -23.09
CA SER A 510 16.60 44.88 -21.74
C SER A 510 15.72 45.51 -20.67
N THR A 511 14.93 46.51 -21.04
CA THR A 511 14.07 47.27 -20.12
C THR A 511 12.60 47.15 -20.48
N ILE A 512 11.73 47.42 -19.51
CA ILE A 512 10.27 47.49 -19.73
C ILE A 512 9.93 48.61 -20.71
N SER A 513 10.69 49.72 -20.69
CA SER A 513 10.53 50.83 -21.63
C SER A 513 10.75 50.40 -23.08
N ASP A 514 11.67 49.45 -23.33
CA ASP A 514 11.87 48.89 -24.67
C ASP A 514 10.61 48.15 -25.17
N LEU A 515 9.91 47.45 -24.28
CA LEU A 515 8.65 46.78 -24.62
C LEU A 515 7.51 47.79 -24.84
N GLN A 516 7.46 48.86 -24.05
CA GLN A 516 6.46 49.93 -24.19
C GLN A 516 6.62 50.71 -25.51
N ASN A 517 7.86 50.96 -25.92
CA ASN A 517 8.22 51.68 -27.13
C ASN A 517 8.24 50.79 -28.39
N LEU A 518 8.10 49.47 -28.25
CA LEU A 518 8.03 48.55 -29.37
C LEU A 518 6.84 48.90 -30.25
N THR A 519 7.05 49.03 -31.56
CA THR A 519 6.00 49.51 -32.47
C THR A 519 5.37 48.37 -33.28
N VAL A 520 4.05 48.44 -33.45
CA VAL A 520 3.26 47.56 -34.30
C VAL A 520 2.75 48.35 -35.49
N VAL A 521 2.94 47.81 -36.69
CA VAL A 521 2.47 48.45 -37.93
C VAL A 521 1.03 48.05 -38.18
N GLY A 522 0.10 49.02 -38.14
CA GLY A 522 -1.31 48.79 -38.44
C GLY A 522 -1.58 48.71 -39.94
N ALA A 523 -2.80 48.28 -40.33
CA ALA A 523 -3.20 48.05 -41.72
C ALA A 523 -3.05 49.28 -42.65
N LYS A 524 -3.03 50.50 -42.10
CA LYS A 524 -2.83 51.76 -42.83
C LYS A 524 -1.36 52.21 -42.91
N GLY A 525 -0.41 51.36 -42.54
CA GLY A 525 1.04 51.67 -42.52
C GLY A 525 1.49 52.56 -41.36
N MET A 526 0.59 52.86 -40.41
CA MET A 526 0.92 53.64 -39.21
C MET A 526 1.68 52.77 -38.20
N SER A 527 2.81 53.28 -37.70
CA SER A 527 3.61 52.65 -36.65
C SER A 527 3.15 53.14 -35.28
N ILE A 528 2.61 52.24 -34.46
CA ILE A 528 1.99 52.59 -33.17
C ILE A 528 2.74 51.88 -32.04
N PRO A 529 3.22 52.59 -31.01
CA PRO A 529 3.91 51.97 -29.87
C PRO A 529 2.93 51.14 -29.02
N ILE A 530 3.41 50.03 -28.46
CA ILE A 530 2.61 49.14 -27.62
C ILE A 530 1.97 49.87 -26.44
N GLN A 531 2.62 50.89 -25.87
CA GLN A 531 2.04 51.68 -24.77
C GLN A 531 0.68 52.32 -25.11
N GLN A 532 0.39 52.62 -26.38
CA GLN A 532 -0.91 53.14 -26.83
C GLN A 532 -1.96 52.03 -27.02
N LEU A 533 -1.53 50.77 -27.16
CA LEU A 533 -2.37 49.60 -27.45
C LEU A 533 -2.57 48.69 -26.23
N ALA A 534 -1.67 48.72 -25.25
CA ALA A 534 -1.67 47.87 -24.07
C ALA A 534 -0.97 48.55 -22.89
N ALA A 535 -1.46 48.26 -21.68
CA ALA A 535 -0.76 48.62 -20.44
C ALA A 535 0.27 47.54 -20.11
N VAL A 536 1.53 47.94 -19.92
CA VAL A 536 2.61 47.02 -19.53
C VAL A 536 2.88 47.20 -18.05
N THR A 537 2.57 46.18 -17.24
CA THR A 537 2.73 46.18 -15.78
C THR A 537 3.58 45.00 -15.31
N VAL A 538 4.29 45.16 -14.20
CA VAL A 538 4.97 44.04 -13.53
C VAL A 538 4.07 43.57 -12.41
N GLU A 539 3.69 42.29 -12.43
CA GLU A 539 2.86 41.67 -11.41
C GLU A 539 3.50 40.36 -10.96
N GLU A 540 3.28 39.98 -9.70
CA GLU A 540 3.70 38.67 -9.21
C GLU A 540 2.69 37.61 -9.68
N GLY A 541 3.19 36.66 -10.48
CA GLY A 541 2.42 35.53 -10.97
C GLY A 541 2.78 34.23 -10.25
N PRO A 542 2.00 33.16 -10.46
CA PRO A 542 2.35 31.85 -9.96
C PRO A 542 3.59 31.31 -10.71
N ASN A 543 4.54 30.74 -9.96
CA ASN A 543 5.73 30.11 -10.55
C ASN A 543 5.38 28.76 -11.21
N GLN A 544 4.63 27.93 -10.49
CA GLN A 544 4.19 26.62 -10.98
C GLN A 544 2.85 26.24 -10.34
N ILE A 545 2.02 25.48 -11.07
CA ILE A 545 0.77 24.94 -10.55
C ILE A 545 0.84 23.42 -10.62
N GLN A 546 1.11 22.80 -9.48
CA GLN A 546 1.18 21.35 -9.36
C GLN A 546 -0.20 20.76 -9.04
N ARG A 547 -0.47 19.59 -9.64
CA ARG A 547 -1.74 18.88 -9.46
C ARG A 547 -1.52 17.38 -9.30
N ASP A 548 -2.23 16.78 -8.35
CA ASP A 548 -2.40 15.32 -8.29
C ASP A 548 -3.89 15.02 -8.51
N ASP A 549 -4.24 14.08 -9.38
CA ASP A 549 -5.63 13.72 -9.71
C ASP A 549 -6.51 14.94 -10.05
N ALA A 550 -5.96 15.86 -10.86
CA ALA A 550 -6.54 17.16 -11.26
C ALA A 550 -6.79 18.18 -10.11
N LYS A 551 -6.45 17.86 -8.86
CA LYS A 551 -6.56 18.77 -7.72
C LYS A 551 -5.28 19.55 -7.52
N ARG A 552 -5.38 20.87 -7.31
CA ARG A 552 -4.21 21.71 -6.98
C ARG A 552 -3.68 21.31 -5.60
N ARG A 553 -2.36 21.32 -5.47
CA ARG A 553 -1.68 20.99 -4.21
C ARG A 553 -0.41 21.81 -4.03
N ILE A 554 -0.02 21.97 -2.77
CA ILE A 554 1.30 22.45 -2.36
C ILE A 554 1.95 21.40 -1.48
N ILE A 555 3.26 21.18 -1.66
CA ILE A 555 4.04 20.25 -0.85
C ILE A 555 4.85 21.01 0.21
N VAL A 556 4.84 20.46 1.43
CA VAL A 556 5.86 20.72 2.45
C VAL A 556 6.67 19.44 2.63
N GLY A 557 7.91 19.42 2.16
CA GLY A 557 8.81 18.28 2.23
C GLY A 557 9.89 18.47 3.31
N PHE A 558 10.37 17.38 3.88
CA PHE A 558 11.56 17.38 4.74
C PHE A 558 12.25 16.02 4.73
N ASN A 559 13.55 16.03 4.99
CA ASN A 559 14.35 14.82 5.15
C ASN A 559 14.37 14.40 6.62
N VAL A 560 14.54 13.10 6.85
CA VAL A 560 14.55 12.52 8.20
C VAL A 560 15.98 12.13 8.56
N ARG A 561 16.52 12.66 9.66
CA ARG A 561 17.86 12.31 10.18
C ARG A 561 17.84 12.09 11.69
N GLY A 562 18.53 11.06 12.16
CA GLY A 562 18.69 10.78 13.60
C GLY A 562 17.41 10.36 14.35
N ARG A 563 16.32 10.04 13.63
CA ARG A 563 15.04 9.56 14.18
C ARG A 563 14.25 8.81 13.11
N ASP A 564 13.24 8.04 13.50
CA ASP A 564 12.40 7.25 12.57
C ASP A 564 11.28 8.07 11.91
N VAL A 565 10.85 7.61 10.73
CA VAL A 565 9.86 8.28 9.88
C VAL A 565 8.47 8.28 10.53
N GLU A 566 8.04 7.16 11.11
CA GLU A 566 6.71 7.04 11.72
C GLU A 566 6.50 8.01 12.89
N SER A 567 7.46 8.08 13.81
CA SER A 567 7.36 8.94 15.00
C SER A 567 7.32 10.43 14.63
N ILE A 568 8.12 10.86 13.66
CA ILE A 568 8.11 12.26 13.18
C ILE A 568 6.76 12.59 12.54
N VAL A 569 6.25 11.72 11.67
CA VAL A 569 4.97 11.96 10.99
C VAL A 569 3.81 11.98 11.97
N ASN A 570 3.78 11.07 12.94
CA ASN A 570 2.73 11.04 13.97
C ASN A 570 2.78 12.29 14.88
N GLU A 571 3.97 12.75 15.24
CA GLU A 571 4.14 14.01 15.99
C GLU A 571 3.68 15.22 15.17
N LEU A 572 4.08 15.29 13.89
CA LEU A 572 3.69 16.38 12.99
C LEU A 572 2.19 16.39 12.73
N LYS A 573 1.59 15.23 12.46
CA LYS A 573 0.14 15.07 12.27
C LYS A 573 -0.63 15.57 13.48
N THR A 574 -0.23 15.16 14.68
CA THR A 574 -0.85 15.62 15.94
C THR A 574 -0.75 17.14 16.11
N LYS A 575 0.41 17.74 15.78
CA LYS A 575 0.59 19.20 15.84
C LYS A 575 -0.23 19.95 14.79
N ILE A 576 -0.34 19.42 13.56
CA ILE A 576 -1.15 19.99 12.49
C ILE A 576 -2.63 19.97 12.89
N ASP A 577 -3.14 18.82 13.35
CA ASP A 577 -4.55 18.66 13.75
C ASP A 577 -4.94 19.59 14.91
N GLN A 578 -3.99 19.98 15.76
CA GLN A 578 -4.22 20.89 16.90
C GLN A 578 -4.05 22.38 16.58
N GLN A 579 -3.12 22.73 15.67
CA GLN A 579 -2.67 24.13 15.49
C GLN A 579 -3.06 24.74 14.13
N VAL A 580 -3.47 23.93 13.16
CA VAL A 580 -3.82 24.39 11.80
C VAL A 580 -5.28 24.04 11.49
N PRO A 581 -6.23 24.96 11.72
CA PRO A 581 -7.62 24.75 11.32
C PRO A 581 -7.77 24.94 9.80
N PHE A 582 -7.99 23.85 9.06
CA PHE A 582 -8.24 23.90 7.63
C PHE A 582 -9.69 24.30 7.32
N GLU A 583 -9.87 25.25 6.39
CA GLU A 583 -11.18 25.59 5.82
C GLU A 583 -11.78 24.42 4.99
N SER A 584 -13.10 24.44 4.80
CA SER A 584 -13.80 23.47 3.96
C SER A 584 -13.19 23.38 2.56
N GLY A 585 -12.88 22.15 2.13
CA GLY A 585 -12.22 21.88 0.85
C GLY A 585 -10.69 21.85 0.91
N TYR A 586 -10.09 22.18 2.06
CA TYR A 586 -8.65 22.06 2.29
C TYR A 586 -8.34 20.89 3.22
N TYR A 587 -7.33 20.09 2.87
CA TYR A 587 -6.93 18.96 3.70
C TYR A 587 -5.46 18.56 3.46
N PRO A 588 -4.72 18.17 4.52
CA PRO A 588 -3.38 17.64 4.41
C PRO A 588 -3.40 16.12 4.17
N THR A 589 -2.41 15.62 3.45
CA THR A 589 -2.12 14.18 3.33
C THR A 589 -0.61 13.96 3.40
N PHE A 590 -0.18 12.80 3.90
CA PHE A 590 1.23 12.45 4.01
C PHE A 590 1.63 11.51 2.88
N GLY A 591 2.78 11.80 2.27
CA GLY A 591 3.39 11.05 1.17
C GLY A 591 4.86 10.77 1.44
N GLY A 592 5.58 10.30 0.42
CA GLY A 592 6.98 9.90 0.54
C GLY A 592 7.12 8.48 1.08
N THR A 593 8.22 8.21 1.79
CA THR A 593 8.53 6.90 2.38
C THR A 593 7.48 6.44 3.39
N TYR A 594 6.87 7.37 4.14
CA TYR A 594 5.80 7.09 5.10
C TYR A 594 4.58 6.39 4.48
N LYS A 595 4.12 6.83 3.29
CA LYS A 595 2.97 6.20 2.62
C LYS A 595 3.26 4.75 2.20
N ASN A 596 4.53 4.44 1.91
CA ASN A 596 4.93 3.07 1.58
C ASN A 596 5.09 2.23 2.83
N LEU A 597 5.58 2.81 3.93
CA LEU A 597 5.57 2.19 5.25
C LEU A 597 4.14 1.82 5.68
N GLU A 598 3.18 2.74 5.54
CA GLU A 598 1.77 2.50 5.88
C GLU A 598 1.18 1.35 5.05
N LYS A 599 1.37 1.36 3.73
CA LYS A 599 0.90 0.30 2.83
C LYS A 599 1.54 -1.06 3.13
N ALA A 600 2.85 -1.09 3.32
CA ALA A 600 3.58 -2.31 3.60
C ALA A 600 3.24 -2.87 4.99
N SER A 601 3.08 -2.01 6.00
CA SER A 601 2.67 -2.40 7.35
C SER A 601 1.24 -2.95 7.36
N ALA A 602 0.31 -2.32 6.65
CA ALA A 602 -1.06 -2.83 6.52
C ALA A 602 -1.08 -4.23 5.88
N ARG A 603 -0.25 -4.47 4.87
CA ARG A 603 -0.12 -5.78 4.22
C ARG A 603 0.55 -6.82 5.10
N LEU A 604 1.64 -6.48 5.78
CA LEU A 604 2.28 -7.37 6.76
C LEU A 604 1.34 -7.70 7.92
N GLY A 605 0.49 -6.76 8.33
CA GLY A 605 -0.59 -6.98 9.30
C GLY A 605 -1.58 -8.07 8.89
N ILE A 606 -1.67 -8.39 7.59
CA ILE A 606 -2.48 -9.50 7.05
C ILE A 606 -1.60 -10.74 6.77
N ALA A 607 -0.43 -10.55 6.15
CA ALA A 607 0.45 -11.63 5.72
C ALA A 607 1.04 -12.43 6.90
N VAL A 608 1.44 -11.76 7.99
CA VAL A 608 2.00 -12.43 9.17
C VAL A 608 0.98 -13.35 9.85
N PRO A 609 -0.27 -12.92 10.15
CA PRO A 609 -1.30 -13.84 10.66
C PRO A 609 -1.58 -15.04 9.76
N ILE A 610 -1.60 -14.86 8.44
CA ILE A 610 -1.77 -15.97 7.48
C ILE A 610 -0.60 -16.95 7.59
N ALA A 611 0.65 -16.45 7.65
CA ALA A 611 1.83 -17.29 7.86
C ALA A 611 1.72 -18.10 9.16
N LEU A 612 1.37 -17.45 10.27
CA LEU A 612 1.21 -18.10 11.57
C LEU A 612 0.09 -19.16 11.55
N PHE A 613 -1.03 -18.88 10.88
CA PHE A 613 -2.10 -19.86 10.72
C PHE A 613 -1.66 -21.07 9.89
N LEU A 614 -0.94 -20.85 8.78
CA LEU A 614 -0.37 -21.93 7.96
C LEU A 614 0.63 -22.79 8.74
N ILE A 615 1.51 -22.16 9.54
CA ILE A 615 2.41 -22.89 10.45
C ILE A 615 1.60 -23.76 11.42
N LEU A 616 0.59 -23.19 12.09
CA LEU A 616 -0.23 -23.91 13.05
C LEU A 616 -0.96 -25.10 12.40
N PHE A 617 -1.49 -24.90 11.19
CA PHE A 617 -2.13 -25.94 10.40
C PHE A 617 -1.16 -27.08 10.05
N LEU A 618 0.05 -26.76 9.58
CA LEU A 618 1.08 -27.76 9.26
C LEU A 618 1.55 -28.52 10.49
N LEU A 619 1.71 -27.84 11.62
CA LEU A 619 2.03 -28.49 12.90
C LEU A 619 0.92 -29.45 13.33
N TYR A 620 -0.35 -29.05 13.19
CA TYR A 620 -1.48 -29.93 13.45
C TYR A 620 -1.49 -31.14 12.51
N ALA A 621 -1.29 -30.94 11.20
CA ALA A 621 -1.23 -32.02 10.22
C ALA A 621 -0.08 -33.02 10.49
N THR A 622 1.07 -32.51 10.97
CA THR A 622 2.26 -33.33 11.26
C THR A 622 2.09 -34.19 12.51
N PHE A 623 1.62 -33.59 13.61
CA PHE A 623 1.54 -34.26 14.93
C PHE A 623 0.17 -34.87 15.22
N GLN A 624 -0.85 -34.55 14.42
CA GLN A 624 -2.25 -34.97 14.61
C GLN A 624 -2.77 -34.70 16.03
N SER A 625 -2.25 -33.64 16.67
CA SER A 625 -2.51 -33.31 18.06
C SER A 625 -2.49 -31.80 18.27
N VAL A 626 -3.66 -31.22 18.56
CA VAL A 626 -3.82 -29.79 18.83
C VAL A 626 -2.91 -29.34 19.99
N LYS A 627 -2.77 -30.17 21.03
CA LYS A 627 -1.93 -29.86 22.20
C LYS A 627 -0.45 -29.76 21.83
N GLN A 628 0.04 -30.66 20.97
CA GLN A 628 1.44 -30.63 20.52
C GLN A 628 1.69 -29.51 19.52
N ALA A 629 0.71 -29.23 18.64
CA ALA A 629 0.78 -28.10 17.72
C ALA A 629 0.91 -26.77 18.46
N PHE A 630 0.04 -26.49 19.46
CA PHE A 630 0.16 -25.26 20.27
C PHE A 630 1.43 -25.20 21.12
N LEU A 631 1.90 -26.36 21.61
CA LEU A 631 3.14 -26.42 22.37
C LEU A 631 4.35 -26.03 21.50
N ILE A 632 4.43 -26.51 20.26
CA ILE A 632 5.48 -26.10 19.33
C ILE A 632 5.28 -24.65 18.88
N PHE A 633 4.03 -24.26 18.58
CA PHE A 633 3.69 -22.90 18.19
C PHE A 633 4.07 -21.85 19.24
N SER A 634 4.10 -22.22 20.53
CA SER A 634 4.57 -21.33 21.60
C SER A 634 6.05 -20.91 21.45
N ALA A 635 6.86 -21.62 20.65
CA ALA A 635 8.22 -21.24 20.28
C ALA A 635 8.29 -19.90 19.53
N ILE A 636 7.23 -19.53 18.80
CA ILE A 636 7.20 -18.32 17.96
C ILE A 636 7.23 -17.04 18.81
N PRO A 637 6.30 -16.82 19.77
CA PRO A 637 6.40 -15.70 20.70
C PRO A 637 7.73 -15.63 21.44
N LEU A 638 8.29 -16.79 21.81
CA LEU A 638 9.57 -16.88 22.54
C LEU A 638 10.74 -16.38 21.69
N ALA A 639 10.72 -16.68 20.39
CA ALA A 639 11.70 -16.18 19.44
C ALA A 639 11.55 -14.68 19.20
N ALA A 640 10.31 -14.18 19.10
CA ALA A 640 10.04 -12.77 18.88
C ALA A 640 10.63 -11.87 19.98
N ILE A 641 10.64 -12.33 21.25
CA ILE A 641 11.25 -11.62 22.38
C ILE A 641 12.69 -11.22 22.05
N GLY A 642 13.55 -12.18 21.67
CA GLY A 642 14.96 -11.86 21.40
C GLY A 642 15.18 -11.01 20.16
N GLY A 643 14.35 -11.17 19.12
CA GLY A 643 14.41 -10.31 17.95
C GLY A 643 14.12 -8.85 18.29
N ILE A 644 13.08 -8.60 19.11
CA ILE A 644 12.71 -7.25 19.58
C ILE A 644 13.82 -6.67 20.47
N PHE A 645 14.32 -7.45 21.43
CA PHE A 645 15.42 -7.01 22.29
C PHE A 645 16.70 -6.70 21.51
N ALA A 646 17.00 -7.48 20.47
CA ALA A 646 18.19 -7.24 19.64
C ALA A 646 18.07 -5.97 18.79
N LEU A 647 16.89 -5.65 18.26
CA LEU A 647 16.65 -4.37 17.59
C LEU A 647 16.82 -3.20 18.57
N TRP A 648 16.21 -3.32 19.75
CA TRP A 648 16.29 -2.29 20.80
C TRP A 648 17.73 -2.06 21.29
N LEU A 649 18.48 -3.13 21.57
CA LEU A 649 19.88 -3.04 22.01
C LEU A 649 20.82 -2.43 20.95
N ARG A 650 20.42 -2.46 19.67
CA ARG A 650 21.20 -1.91 18.56
C ARG A 650 20.69 -0.55 18.08
N ASP A 651 19.71 0.03 18.79
CA ASP A 651 19.04 1.28 18.42
C ASP A 651 18.52 1.26 16.96
N MET A 652 17.98 0.12 16.51
CA MET A 652 17.42 -0.04 15.17
C MET A 652 15.89 0.04 15.21
N PRO A 653 15.26 0.92 14.42
CA PRO A 653 13.80 0.95 14.29
C PRO A 653 13.29 -0.33 13.61
N PHE A 654 11.99 -0.56 13.74
CA PHE A 654 11.31 -1.61 12.98
C PHE A 654 11.25 -1.21 11.50
N SER A 655 11.80 -2.04 10.62
CA SER A 655 11.72 -1.88 9.17
C SER A 655 11.06 -3.07 8.49
N ILE A 656 10.65 -2.93 7.23
CA ILE A 656 10.12 -4.07 6.46
C ILE A 656 11.16 -5.20 6.38
N SER A 657 12.46 -4.88 6.28
CA SER A 657 13.55 -5.87 6.37
C SER A 657 13.56 -6.61 7.70
N ALA A 658 13.35 -5.91 8.83
CA ALA A 658 13.23 -6.54 10.14
C ALA A 658 11.98 -7.43 10.23
N GLY A 659 10.86 -6.99 9.66
CA GLY A 659 9.62 -7.78 9.53
C GLY A 659 9.84 -9.10 8.79
N VAL A 660 10.57 -9.08 7.67
CA VAL A 660 10.96 -10.31 6.96
C VAL A 660 11.88 -11.17 7.82
N GLY A 661 12.78 -10.57 8.59
CA GLY A 661 13.62 -11.28 9.57
C GLY A 661 12.79 -12.03 10.63
N PHE A 662 11.72 -11.43 11.16
CA PHE A 662 10.80 -12.12 12.09
C PHE A 662 10.09 -13.29 11.43
N ILE A 663 9.61 -13.11 10.19
CA ILE A 663 8.96 -14.18 9.43
C ILE A 663 9.94 -15.35 9.26
N ALA A 664 11.16 -15.09 8.80
CA ALA A 664 12.21 -16.10 8.68
C ALA A 664 12.47 -16.83 10.01
N LEU A 665 12.64 -16.06 11.09
CA LEU A 665 12.87 -16.57 12.44
C LEU A 665 11.77 -17.52 12.92
N PHE A 666 10.50 -17.24 12.60
CA PHE A 666 9.38 -18.07 13.03
C PHE A 666 9.46 -19.49 12.45
N GLY A 667 9.86 -19.62 11.17
CA GLY A 667 10.06 -20.93 10.54
C GLY A 667 11.12 -21.77 11.25
N VAL A 668 12.27 -21.16 11.57
CA VAL A 668 13.39 -21.86 12.24
C VAL A 668 13.06 -22.21 13.68
N ALA A 669 12.44 -21.29 14.42
CA ALA A 669 12.06 -21.52 15.81
C ALA A 669 11.11 -22.72 15.93
N VAL A 670 10.19 -22.87 14.97
CA VAL A 670 9.27 -24.00 14.89
C VAL A 670 10.01 -25.31 14.60
N LEU A 671 10.97 -25.31 13.66
CA LEU A 671 11.76 -26.49 13.33
C LEU A 671 12.47 -27.09 14.56
N ASN A 672 13.13 -26.26 15.36
CA ASN A 672 13.76 -26.69 16.61
C ASN A 672 12.77 -27.34 17.58
N GLY A 673 11.55 -26.81 17.66
CA GLY A 673 10.47 -27.38 18.48
C GLY A 673 9.96 -28.74 17.96
N ILE A 674 9.80 -28.89 16.64
CA ILE A 674 9.34 -30.13 15.99
C ILE A 674 10.29 -31.29 16.31
N VAL A 675 11.59 -31.09 16.14
CA VAL A 675 12.60 -32.14 16.34
C VAL A 675 12.62 -32.62 17.80
N LEU A 676 12.48 -31.71 18.76
CA LEU A 676 12.47 -32.05 20.19
C LEU A 676 11.19 -32.83 20.59
N VAL A 677 10.01 -32.39 20.12
CA VAL A 677 8.74 -33.07 20.40
C VAL A 677 8.64 -34.43 19.70
N ALA A 678 9.16 -34.54 18.48
CA ALA A 678 9.22 -35.81 17.75
C ALA A 678 10.01 -36.87 18.55
N GLU A 679 11.12 -36.49 19.19
CA GLU A 679 11.89 -37.38 20.05
C GLU A 679 11.12 -37.79 21.31
N PHE A 680 10.44 -36.85 21.98
CA PHE A 680 9.62 -37.19 23.14
C PHE A 680 8.51 -38.18 22.79
N ASN A 681 7.90 -38.04 21.62
CA ASN A 681 6.90 -38.97 21.11
C ASN A 681 7.52 -40.35 20.78
N HIS A 682 8.74 -40.39 20.24
CA HIS A 682 9.47 -41.62 19.96
C HIS A 682 9.77 -42.39 21.26
N LEU A 683 10.40 -41.74 22.24
CA LEU A 683 10.72 -42.35 23.55
C LEU A 683 9.46 -42.78 24.32
N LYS A 684 8.33 -42.08 24.14
CA LYS A 684 7.04 -42.47 24.71
C LYS A 684 6.50 -43.77 24.10
N LYS A 685 6.73 -44.02 22.81
CA LYS A 685 6.31 -45.25 22.11
C LYS A 685 7.14 -46.47 22.51
N GLU A 686 8.43 -46.27 22.82
CA GLU A 686 9.33 -47.36 23.24
C GLU A 686 9.04 -47.91 24.67
N LYS A 687 8.09 -47.31 25.41
CA LYS A 687 7.62 -47.74 26.76
C LYS A 687 8.72 -47.87 27.83
N THR A 688 9.88 -47.28 27.62
CA THR A 688 11.08 -47.50 28.45
C THR A 688 11.16 -46.60 29.71
N ALA A 689 10.28 -45.61 29.91
CA ALA A 689 10.40 -44.69 31.06
C ALA A 689 9.13 -43.92 31.53
N ASN A 690 9.15 -43.48 32.80
CA ASN A 690 8.19 -42.54 33.41
C ASN A 690 8.41 -41.09 32.91
N GLY A 691 7.35 -40.28 32.81
CA GLY A 691 7.32 -39.00 32.06
C GLY A 691 8.49 -38.01 32.27
N LEU A 692 9.04 -37.90 33.48
CA LEU A 692 10.21 -37.03 33.75
C LEU A 692 11.52 -37.60 33.15
N ARG A 693 11.69 -38.93 33.14
CA ARG A 693 12.82 -39.60 32.46
C ARG A 693 12.71 -39.46 30.94
N ILE A 694 11.51 -39.53 30.36
CA ILE A 694 11.31 -39.32 28.90
C ILE A 694 11.85 -37.94 28.50
N ILE A 695 11.49 -36.91 29.27
CA ILE A 695 11.93 -35.54 29.01
C ILE A 695 13.44 -35.41 29.14
N LEU A 696 14.03 -35.85 30.27
CA LEU A 696 15.47 -35.74 30.51
C LEU A 696 16.30 -36.51 29.47
N SER A 697 15.89 -37.73 29.12
CA SER A 697 16.54 -38.54 28.10
C SER A 697 16.38 -37.95 26.70
N GLY A 698 15.18 -37.47 26.35
CA GLY A 698 14.93 -36.85 25.04
C GLY A 698 15.69 -35.53 24.85
N THR A 699 15.71 -34.66 25.87
CA THR A 699 16.49 -33.43 25.83
C THR A 699 17.99 -33.72 25.77
N ARG A 700 18.46 -34.78 26.44
CA ARG A 700 19.87 -35.20 26.38
C ARG A 700 20.29 -35.61 24.97
N VAL A 701 19.46 -36.41 24.29
CA VAL A 701 19.75 -36.86 22.91
C VAL A 701 19.67 -35.70 21.91
N ARG A 702 18.75 -34.75 22.11
CA ARG A 702 18.51 -33.65 21.17
C ARG A 702 19.27 -32.36 21.46
N LEU A 703 19.93 -32.24 22.61
CA LEU A 703 20.71 -31.04 22.97
C LEU A 703 21.76 -30.70 21.92
N ARG A 704 22.52 -31.69 21.45
CA ARG A 704 23.58 -31.49 20.44
C ARG A 704 23.01 -31.04 19.08
N PRO A 705 22.05 -31.74 18.47
CA PRO A 705 21.43 -31.29 17.23
C PRO A 705 20.85 -29.88 17.33
N VAL A 706 20.05 -29.59 18.37
CA VAL A 706 19.37 -28.28 18.50
C VAL A 706 20.35 -27.13 18.73
N LEU A 707 21.43 -27.34 19.50
CA LEU A 707 22.47 -26.33 19.65
C LEU A 707 23.26 -26.12 18.35
N MET A 708 23.50 -27.19 17.59
CA MET A 708 24.22 -27.11 16.33
C MET A 708 23.45 -26.32 15.29
N THR A 709 22.17 -26.63 15.08
CA THR A 709 21.32 -25.93 14.10
C THR A 709 21.15 -24.46 14.47
N ALA A 710 20.93 -24.17 15.75
CA ALA A 710 20.85 -22.81 16.27
C ALA A 710 22.16 -22.01 16.11
N MET A 711 23.32 -22.61 16.44
CA MET A 711 24.61 -21.94 16.29
C MET A 711 24.96 -21.69 14.83
N VAL A 712 24.69 -22.67 13.97
CA VAL A 712 24.95 -22.56 12.52
C VAL A 712 24.09 -21.46 11.90
N ALA A 713 22.79 -21.41 12.18
CA ALA A 713 21.91 -20.36 11.68
C ALA A 713 22.22 -18.98 12.27
N SER A 714 22.42 -18.86 13.58
CA SER A 714 22.74 -17.55 14.19
C SER A 714 24.12 -17.02 13.78
N LEU A 715 25.15 -17.87 13.73
CA LEU A 715 26.49 -17.42 13.36
C LEU A 715 26.66 -17.28 11.84
N GLY A 716 25.84 -17.94 11.02
CA GLY A 716 25.78 -17.73 9.57
C GLY A 716 25.35 -16.32 9.19
N PHE A 717 24.42 -15.73 9.94
CA PHE A 717 23.99 -14.33 9.78
C PHE A 717 24.95 -13.29 10.40
N LEU A 718 25.93 -13.71 11.20
CA LEU A 718 26.78 -12.78 11.97
C LEU A 718 27.55 -11.78 11.09
N PRO A 719 28.17 -12.16 9.95
CA PRO A 719 28.85 -11.21 9.08
C PRO A 719 27.88 -10.14 8.56
N MET A 720 26.67 -10.53 8.15
CA MET A 720 25.65 -9.61 7.64
C MET A 720 25.17 -8.63 8.71
N ALA A 721 25.09 -9.07 9.97
CA ALA A 721 24.69 -8.22 11.08
C ALA A 721 25.72 -7.13 11.41
N ILE A 722 27.01 -7.38 11.17
CA ILE A 722 28.11 -6.47 11.55
C ILE A 722 28.64 -5.65 10.36
N SER A 723 28.46 -6.16 9.13
CA SER A 723 29.01 -5.59 7.90
C SER A 723 28.71 -4.10 7.75
N SER A 724 29.71 -3.29 7.41
CA SER A 724 29.59 -1.83 7.21
C SER A 724 29.76 -1.41 5.76
N GLY A 725 29.79 -2.36 4.81
CA GLY A 725 29.90 -2.07 3.39
C GLY A 725 28.59 -1.57 2.79
N SER A 726 28.68 -0.94 1.61
CA SER A 726 27.50 -0.44 0.88
C SER A 726 26.52 -1.58 0.61
N GLY A 727 25.25 -1.36 0.97
CA GLY A 727 24.18 -2.33 0.83
C GLY A 727 23.96 -3.22 2.05
N ALA A 728 24.86 -3.21 3.03
CA ALA A 728 24.67 -3.94 4.27
C ALA A 728 23.48 -3.39 5.10
N GLU A 729 23.07 -2.15 4.89
CA GLU A 729 22.00 -1.47 5.62
C GLU A 729 20.68 -2.25 5.56
N VAL A 730 20.38 -2.88 4.43
CA VAL A 730 19.14 -3.64 4.26
C VAL A 730 19.23 -5.02 4.90
N GLN A 731 20.44 -5.58 5.03
CA GLN A 731 20.68 -6.91 5.63
C GLN A 731 20.75 -6.87 7.16
N LYS A 732 21.30 -5.80 7.74
CA LYS A 732 21.52 -5.68 9.19
C LYS A 732 20.26 -5.90 10.04
N PRO A 733 19.10 -5.26 9.77
CA PRO A 733 17.93 -5.46 10.62
C PRO A 733 17.40 -6.89 10.53
N LEU A 734 17.40 -7.46 9.33
CA LEU A 734 17.01 -8.85 9.09
C LEU A 734 17.89 -9.83 9.89
N ALA A 735 19.22 -9.72 9.74
CA ALA A 735 20.17 -10.56 10.44
C ALA A 735 20.09 -10.37 11.97
N THR A 736 19.93 -9.14 12.45
CA THR A 736 19.81 -8.83 13.89
C THR A 736 18.63 -9.53 14.53
N VAL A 737 17.45 -9.47 13.88
CA VAL A 737 16.23 -10.10 14.38
C VAL A 737 16.41 -11.62 14.44
N VAL A 738 16.95 -12.22 13.38
CA VAL A 738 17.14 -13.67 13.33
C VAL A 738 18.15 -14.13 14.38
N ILE A 739 19.29 -13.45 14.54
CA ILE A 739 20.31 -13.80 15.55
C ILE A 739 19.75 -13.70 16.97
N GLY A 740 19.20 -12.54 17.33
CA GLY A 740 18.64 -12.32 18.67
C GLY A 740 17.49 -13.28 18.98
N GLY A 741 16.64 -13.49 17.97
CA GLY A 741 15.55 -14.42 18.03
C GLY A 741 15.99 -15.87 18.22
N LEU A 742 16.99 -16.35 17.48
CA LEU A 742 17.48 -17.71 17.60
C LEU A 742 18.18 -17.96 18.93
N ILE A 743 18.96 -17.01 19.44
CA ILE A 743 19.62 -17.13 20.75
C ILE A 743 18.57 -17.35 21.85
N THR A 744 17.54 -16.49 21.87
CA THR A 744 16.47 -16.59 22.87
C THR A 744 15.57 -17.79 22.64
N ALA A 745 15.16 -18.06 21.39
CA ALA A 745 14.34 -19.21 21.02
C ALA A 745 15.00 -20.52 21.42
N THR A 746 16.31 -20.68 21.16
CA THR A 746 17.04 -21.92 21.46
C THR A 746 17.11 -22.15 22.95
N PHE A 747 17.47 -21.12 23.72
CA PHE A 747 17.50 -21.19 25.17
C PHE A 747 16.11 -21.52 25.72
N LEU A 748 15.10 -20.72 25.36
CA LEU A 748 13.73 -20.88 25.87
C LEU A 748 13.11 -22.20 25.41
N THR A 749 13.37 -22.68 24.21
CA THR A 749 12.85 -23.97 23.72
C THR A 749 13.48 -25.13 24.49
N LEU A 750 14.79 -25.11 24.76
CA LEU A 750 15.45 -26.18 25.53
C LEU A 750 15.01 -26.24 27.00
N PHE A 751 14.48 -25.16 27.59
CA PHE A 751 14.01 -25.17 28.98
C PHE A 751 12.48 -25.21 29.11
N LEU A 752 11.78 -24.32 28.41
CA LEU A 752 10.34 -24.10 28.56
C LEU A 752 9.52 -25.17 27.84
N LEU A 753 9.91 -25.60 26.64
CA LEU A 753 9.16 -26.60 25.88
C LEU A 753 9.09 -27.94 26.64
N PRO A 754 10.18 -28.46 27.24
CA PRO A 754 10.14 -29.58 28.18
C PRO A 754 9.18 -29.40 29.36
N VAL A 755 9.17 -28.22 29.98
CA VAL A 755 8.31 -27.90 31.12
C VAL A 755 6.84 -27.90 30.71
N MET A 756 6.51 -27.27 29.58
CA MET A 756 5.16 -27.26 29.02
C MET A 756 4.72 -28.67 28.63
N TYR A 757 5.62 -29.49 28.06
CA TYR A 757 5.34 -30.88 27.73
C TYR A 757 5.03 -31.70 28.99
N HIS A 758 5.82 -31.50 30.06
CA HIS A 758 5.58 -32.15 31.36
C HIS A 758 4.21 -31.79 31.96
N LEU A 759 3.80 -30.52 31.88
CA LEU A 759 2.51 -30.04 32.39
C LEU A 759 1.31 -30.64 31.62
N ILE A 760 1.46 -30.80 30.31
CA ILE A 760 0.41 -31.37 29.46
C ILE A 760 0.27 -32.88 29.72
N ASP A 761 1.38 -33.60 29.93
CA ASP A 761 1.37 -35.06 30.09
C ASP A 761 1.12 -35.51 31.56
N SER A 762 1.58 -34.75 32.56
CA SER A 762 1.41 -35.10 33.99
C SER A 762 -0.04 -35.09 34.47
N LYS A 763 -0.94 -34.34 33.81
CA LYS A 763 -2.39 -34.38 34.09
C LYS A 763 -3.11 -35.61 33.49
N SER A 764 -2.43 -36.42 32.68
CA SER A 764 -3.01 -37.62 32.05
C SER A 764 -2.96 -38.88 32.94
N PHE A 765 -2.28 -38.83 34.10
CA PHE A 765 -2.05 -39.99 34.99
C PHE A 765 -2.98 -40.13 36.21
N LYS A 766 -4.04 -39.32 36.34
CA LYS A 766 -5.16 -39.60 37.27
C LYS A 766 -6.40 -40.00 36.46
N LYS A 767 -6.97 -41.17 36.76
CA LYS A 767 -8.22 -41.68 36.16
C LYS A 767 -9.23 -40.53 36.04
N PRO A 768 -9.75 -40.21 34.85
CA PRO A 768 -10.76 -39.19 34.73
C PRO A 768 -12.06 -39.75 35.33
N LYS A 769 -12.57 -39.12 36.39
CA LYS A 769 -14.02 -39.15 36.62
C LYS A 769 -14.67 -38.50 35.41
N LYS A 770 -15.69 -39.15 34.85
CA LYS A 770 -16.60 -38.59 33.83
C LYS A 770 -17.13 -37.26 34.32
N HIS A 771 -16.45 -36.16 33.98
CA HIS A 771 -17.02 -34.84 34.09
C HIS A 771 -17.57 -34.50 32.71
N ARG A 772 -18.90 -34.42 32.60
CA ARG A 772 -19.58 -33.77 31.48
C ARG A 772 -19.01 -32.36 31.40
N MET A 773 -18.12 -32.14 30.43
CA MET A 773 -17.62 -30.82 30.08
C MET A 773 -18.82 -29.96 29.69
N ASN A 774 -18.95 -28.82 30.35
CA ASN A 774 -19.99 -27.85 30.09
C ASN A 774 -19.80 -27.36 28.65
N LYS A 775 -20.79 -27.63 27.78
CA LYS A 775 -20.74 -27.41 26.33
C LYS A 775 -20.48 -25.95 25.93
N GLN A 776 -20.56 -25.01 26.87
CA GLN A 776 -20.39 -23.57 26.66
C GLN A 776 -18.91 -23.11 26.55
N LEU A 777 -17.95 -23.79 27.20
CA LEU A 777 -16.54 -23.34 27.16
C LEU A 777 -15.79 -23.86 25.93
N THR A 778 -16.18 -25.04 25.42
CA THR A 778 -15.71 -25.54 24.12
C THR A 778 -16.37 -24.81 22.96
N THR A 779 -17.61 -24.35 23.09
CA THR A 779 -18.23 -23.51 22.05
C THR A 779 -17.64 -22.11 22.02
N LEU A 780 -17.27 -21.51 23.17
CA LEU A 780 -16.64 -20.19 23.19
C LEU A 780 -15.20 -20.20 22.62
N LEU A 781 -14.39 -21.22 22.93
CA LEU A 781 -13.04 -21.35 22.37
C LEU A 781 -13.03 -21.82 20.90
N PHE A 782 -14.07 -22.53 20.47
CA PHE A 782 -14.29 -22.91 19.07
C PHE A 782 -14.84 -21.72 18.25
N LEU A 783 -15.73 -20.89 18.84
CA LEU A 783 -16.24 -19.65 18.23
C LEU A 783 -15.16 -18.59 18.03
N LEU A 784 -14.14 -18.53 18.90
CA LEU A 784 -12.99 -17.62 18.75
C LEU A 784 -11.89 -18.15 17.81
N SER A 785 -11.83 -19.46 17.54
CA SER A 785 -10.90 -20.04 16.54
C SER A 785 -11.50 -20.22 15.14
N LEU A 786 -12.80 -19.97 14.97
CA LEU A 786 -13.51 -20.09 13.69
C LEU A 786 -13.60 -18.79 12.88
N GLY A 787 -12.97 -17.70 13.32
CA GLY A 787 -12.93 -16.45 12.56
C GLY A 787 -12.13 -16.50 11.24
N CYS A 788 -11.30 -17.52 11.03
CA CYS A 788 -10.53 -17.70 9.79
C CYS A 788 -10.44 -19.17 9.34
N ILE A 789 -11.44 -20.00 9.66
CA ILE A 789 -11.63 -21.24 8.90
C ILE A 789 -12.30 -20.81 7.61
N HIS A 790 -11.58 -20.91 6.48
CA HIS A 790 -12.22 -21.03 5.17
C HIS A 790 -13.40 -21.96 5.37
N GLN A 791 -14.61 -21.39 5.26
CA GLN A 791 -15.78 -22.20 4.98
C GLN A 791 -15.32 -23.11 3.85
N GLY A 792 -15.26 -24.42 4.12
CA GLY A 792 -15.53 -25.36 3.05
C GLY A 792 -16.88 -24.88 2.55
N PHE A 793 -16.86 -24.15 1.44
CA PHE A 793 -18.06 -23.66 0.79
C PHE A 793 -18.85 -24.93 0.52
N SER A 794 -19.75 -25.25 1.44
CA SER A 794 -20.96 -25.94 1.07
C SER A 794 -21.44 -25.12 -0.10
N GLN A 795 -21.47 -25.73 -1.28
CA GLN A 795 -21.94 -25.09 -2.50
C GLN A 795 -23.44 -24.84 -2.30
N THR A 796 -23.78 -23.87 -1.46
CA THR A 796 -25.14 -23.40 -1.27
C THR A 796 -25.41 -22.56 -2.47
N SER A 797 -26.21 -23.13 -3.36
CA SER A 797 -26.58 -22.44 -4.56
C SER A 797 -27.57 -21.33 -4.21
N TRP A 798 -27.29 -20.10 -4.61
CA TRP A 798 -28.09 -18.93 -4.30
C TRP A 798 -29.20 -18.73 -5.35
N THR A 799 -30.38 -18.40 -4.87
CA THR A 799 -31.51 -17.92 -5.70
C THR A 799 -31.53 -16.39 -5.71
N LEU A 800 -32.12 -15.79 -6.75
CA LEU A 800 -32.24 -14.33 -6.87
C LEU A 800 -32.92 -13.70 -5.65
N ASP A 801 -33.98 -14.33 -5.13
CA ASP A 801 -34.71 -13.81 -3.97
C ASP A 801 -33.88 -13.85 -2.68
N GLN A 802 -33.04 -14.87 -2.51
CA GLN A 802 -32.08 -14.93 -1.40
C GLN A 802 -31.03 -13.82 -1.49
N CYS A 803 -30.54 -13.53 -2.70
CA CYS A 803 -29.63 -12.42 -2.93
C CYS A 803 -30.30 -11.08 -2.58
N ILE A 804 -31.54 -10.85 -3.05
CA ILE A 804 -32.28 -9.61 -2.74
C ILE A 804 -32.52 -9.49 -1.22
N HIS A 805 -32.92 -10.57 -0.55
CA HIS A 805 -33.13 -10.56 0.90
C HIS A 805 -31.84 -10.23 1.65
N GLN A 806 -30.72 -10.86 1.29
CA GLN A 806 -29.42 -10.59 1.90
C GLN A 806 -28.95 -9.14 1.65
N ALA A 807 -29.17 -8.60 0.45
CA ALA A 807 -28.86 -7.21 0.14
C ALA A 807 -29.65 -6.25 1.04
N LYS A 808 -30.95 -6.51 1.24
CA LYS A 808 -31.81 -5.68 2.11
C LYS A 808 -31.43 -5.72 3.59
N THR A 809 -30.78 -6.77 4.07
CA THR A 809 -30.42 -6.88 5.50
C THR A 809 -29.01 -6.41 5.80
N ALA A 810 -28.06 -6.64 4.89
CA ALA A 810 -26.64 -6.42 5.15
C ALA A 810 -26.03 -5.18 4.47
N ASN A 811 -26.72 -4.55 3.52
CA ASN A 811 -26.15 -3.44 2.75
C ASN A 811 -25.94 -2.17 3.59
N LEU A 812 -24.73 -1.63 3.55
CA LEU A 812 -24.32 -0.47 4.35
C LEU A 812 -25.02 0.83 3.96
N THR A 813 -25.40 1.01 2.68
CA THR A 813 -26.12 2.22 2.22
C THR A 813 -27.54 2.26 2.77
N LEU A 814 -28.17 1.10 2.97
CA LEU A 814 -29.46 1.01 3.61
C LEU A 814 -29.36 1.29 5.12
N ASN A 815 -28.30 0.80 5.76
CA ASN A 815 -28.02 1.11 7.16
C ASN A 815 -27.78 2.61 7.37
N SER A 816 -27.06 3.28 6.47
CA SER A 816 -26.89 4.75 6.55
C SER A 816 -28.20 5.50 6.37
N ALA A 817 -29.07 5.05 5.45
CA ALA A 817 -30.41 5.63 5.29
C ALA A 817 -31.27 5.44 6.56
N GLN A 818 -31.15 4.28 7.21
CA GLN A 818 -31.81 4.03 8.50
C GLN A 818 -31.27 4.95 9.61
N TYR A 819 -29.95 5.15 9.69
CA TYR A 819 -29.37 6.07 10.67
C TYR A 819 -29.75 7.53 10.44
N ALA A 820 -29.95 7.96 9.19
CA ALA A 820 -30.47 9.30 8.89
C ALA A 820 -31.90 9.48 9.44
N ILE A 821 -32.75 8.46 9.31
CA ILE A 821 -34.10 8.46 9.90
C ILE A 821 -34.01 8.52 11.44
N ASP A 822 -33.10 7.74 12.04
CA ASP A 822 -32.92 7.73 13.50
C ASP A 822 -32.36 9.05 14.03
N GLN A 823 -31.47 9.72 13.27
CA GLN A 823 -31.01 11.08 13.53
C GLN A 823 -32.18 12.08 13.50
N ALA A 824 -33.02 12.05 12.45
CA ALA A 824 -34.18 12.93 12.36
C ALA A 824 -35.17 12.73 13.53
N LYS A 825 -35.33 11.48 14.01
CA LYS A 825 -36.13 11.19 15.23
C LYS A 825 -35.52 11.78 16.50
N LEU A 826 -34.19 11.83 16.60
CA LEU A 826 -33.49 12.47 17.72
C LEU A 826 -33.59 14.00 17.63
N ASP A 827 -33.44 14.57 16.43
CA ASP A 827 -33.60 16.01 16.18
C ASP A 827 -35.01 16.47 16.56
N ARG A 828 -36.04 15.67 16.23
CA ARG A 828 -37.42 15.91 16.66
C ARG A 828 -37.54 16.04 18.18
N LYS A 829 -36.84 15.20 18.94
CA LYS A 829 -36.84 15.26 20.42
C LYS A 829 -36.08 16.48 20.95
N ALA A 830 -35.12 17.01 20.20
CA ALA A 830 -34.27 18.15 20.58
C ALA A 830 -34.91 19.52 20.29
N LEU A 831 -36.09 19.58 19.66
CA LEU A 831 -36.80 20.81 19.26
C LEU A 831 -37.35 21.68 20.42
N VAL A 832 -37.09 21.34 21.69
CA VAL A 832 -37.52 22.12 22.86
C VAL A 832 -36.34 22.82 23.57
N PRO A 833 -35.57 23.72 22.91
CA PRO A 833 -34.67 24.59 23.65
C PRO A 833 -35.45 25.82 24.10
N ILE A 834 -35.88 25.83 25.37
CA ILE A 834 -36.22 27.09 26.04
C ILE A 834 -34.93 27.94 26.00
N PRO A 835 -34.94 29.18 25.50
CA PRO A 835 -33.76 30.04 25.47
C PRO A 835 -33.11 30.14 26.85
N LYS A 836 -31.79 30.25 26.92
CA LYS A 836 -31.09 30.35 28.21
C LYS A 836 -31.58 31.59 28.98
N THR A 837 -31.80 31.44 30.29
CA THR A 837 -32.11 32.56 31.18
C THR A 837 -30.95 33.55 31.17
N ALA A 838 -31.24 34.81 30.86
CA ALA A 838 -30.25 35.88 30.79
C ALA A 838 -30.10 36.55 32.16
N PHE A 839 -28.89 36.46 32.73
CA PHE A 839 -28.49 37.18 33.92
C PHE A 839 -27.58 38.34 33.51
N SER A 840 -27.93 39.58 33.85
CA SER A 840 -27.11 40.76 33.59
C SER A 840 -26.82 41.51 34.89
N PHE A 841 -25.56 41.86 35.08
CA PHE A 841 -25.10 42.70 36.18
C PHE A 841 -24.43 43.95 35.61
N LEU A 842 -24.83 45.10 36.11
CA LEU A 842 -24.35 46.40 35.64
C LEU A 842 -23.86 47.20 36.84
N VAL A 843 -22.67 47.80 36.76
CA VAL A 843 -22.08 48.68 37.79
C VAL A 843 -21.64 49.99 37.13
N GLY A 844 -22.02 51.13 37.70
CA GLY A 844 -21.69 52.46 37.17
C GLY A 844 -22.66 53.54 37.66
N GLN A 845 -22.45 54.80 37.25
CA GLN A 845 -23.30 55.93 37.66
C GLN A 845 -24.61 55.95 36.86
N TYR A 846 -25.76 55.72 37.50
CA TYR A 846 -27.09 55.78 36.88
C TYR A 846 -27.99 56.76 37.62
N ASN A 847 -28.18 57.97 37.08
CA ASN A 847 -29.09 58.99 37.64
C ASN A 847 -28.91 59.26 39.15
N SER A 848 -27.70 59.02 39.67
CA SER A 848 -27.31 59.24 41.06
C SER A 848 -26.04 60.09 41.10
N VAL A 849 -25.85 60.83 42.20
CA VAL A 849 -24.70 61.75 42.36
C VAL A 849 -23.40 60.96 42.65
N ASN A 850 -23.51 59.69 43.03
CA ASN A 850 -22.37 58.83 43.39
C ASN A 850 -21.96 57.89 42.25
N LYS A 851 -20.66 57.61 42.10
CA LYS A 851 -20.12 56.76 41.01
C LYS A 851 -20.27 55.24 41.22
N SER A 852 -21.09 54.79 42.17
CA SER A 852 -21.06 53.42 42.70
C SER A 852 -22.42 52.70 42.72
N ASP A 853 -23.30 52.88 41.73
CA ASP A 853 -24.57 52.13 41.65
C ASP A 853 -24.38 50.76 40.98
N ASN A 854 -25.24 49.80 41.31
CA ASN A 854 -25.33 48.51 40.64
C ASN A 854 -26.78 48.08 40.32
N ASN A 855 -26.96 47.29 39.27
CA ASN A 855 -28.22 46.72 38.82
C ASN A 855 -28.05 45.24 38.47
N ILE A 856 -28.89 44.37 39.04
CA ILE A 856 -28.98 42.94 38.73
C ILE A 856 -30.31 42.70 38.04
N THR A 857 -30.29 42.13 36.83
CA THR A 857 -31.51 41.75 36.09
C THR A 857 -31.44 40.28 35.68
N ILE A 858 -32.53 39.55 35.92
CA ILE A 858 -32.76 38.18 35.45
C ILE A 858 -33.91 38.25 34.45
N SER A 859 -33.74 37.74 33.24
CA SER A 859 -34.80 37.71 32.23
C SER A 859 -34.86 36.38 31.48
N GLN A 860 -36.08 35.95 31.15
CA GLN A 860 -36.35 34.74 30.40
C GLN A 860 -37.15 35.12 29.15
N SER A 861 -36.62 34.80 27.97
CA SER A 861 -37.36 34.90 26.71
C SER A 861 -38.12 33.60 26.45
N ILE A 862 -39.38 33.71 26.04
CA ILE A 862 -40.29 32.61 25.73
C ILE A 862 -40.76 32.82 24.28
N PRO A 863 -40.31 31.98 23.33
CA PRO A 863 -40.77 32.04 21.95
C PRO A 863 -42.26 31.76 21.84
N PHE A 864 -42.90 32.30 20.79
CA PHE A 864 -44.34 32.11 20.61
C PHE A 864 -44.73 30.62 20.43
N PRO A 865 -45.74 30.09 21.13
CA PRO A 865 -46.06 28.65 21.16
C PRO A 865 -46.26 27.97 19.79
N THR A 866 -46.80 28.69 18.81
CA THR A 866 -47.03 28.12 17.46
C THR A 866 -45.74 27.84 16.70
N ALA A 867 -44.63 28.51 17.02
CA ALA A 867 -43.33 28.24 16.40
C ALA A 867 -42.84 26.83 16.73
N PHE A 868 -43.09 26.34 17.96
CA PHE A 868 -42.74 24.97 18.34
C PHE A 868 -43.56 23.92 17.57
N SER A 869 -44.89 24.11 17.46
CA SER A 869 -45.76 23.20 16.72
C SER A 869 -45.41 23.13 15.22
N LYS A 870 -45.01 24.26 14.62
CA LYS A 870 -44.55 24.28 13.23
C LYS A 870 -43.15 23.69 13.07
N ALA A 871 -42.28 23.81 14.07
CA ALA A 871 -40.97 23.17 14.04
C ALA A 871 -41.08 21.65 14.13
N THR A 872 -42.02 21.13 14.93
CA THR A 872 -42.30 19.69 14.99
C THR A 872 -42.88 19.16 13.67
N ASP A 873 -43.79 19.90 13.04
CA ASP A 873 -44.37 19.53 11.73
C ASP A 873 -43.29 19.47 10.64
N VAL A 874 -42.36 20.43 10.61
CA VAL A 874 -41.20 20.41 9.70
C VAL A 874 -40.35 19.15 9.90
N SER A 875 -40.09 18.78 11.15
CA SER A 875 -39.31 17.58 11.46
C SER A 875 -40.03 16.29 11.06
N ASP A 876 -41.35 16.21 11.25
CA ASP A 876 -42.17 15.08 10.82
C ASP A 876 -42.18 14.92 9.29
N LYS A 877 -42.29 16.04 8.55
CA LYS A 877 -42.18 16.02 7.08
C LYS A 877 -40.76 15.70 6.60
N HIS A 878 -39.73 16.12 7.31
CA HIS A 878 -38.36 15.74 7.00
C HIS A 878 -38.12 14.24 7.18
N GLN A 879 -38.63 13.65 8.27
CA GLN A 879 -38.57 12.21 8.49
C GLN A 879 -39.25 11.44 7.35
N GLN A 880 -40.42 11.90 6.89
CA GLN A 880 -41.13 11.29 5.76
C GLN A 880 -40.30 11.33 4.45
N VAL A 881 -39.55 12.41 4.19
CA VAL A 881 -38.63 12.49 3.04
C VAL A 881 -37.55 11.41 3.14
N LEU A 882 -36.91 11.28 4.32
CA LEU A 882 -35.86 10.29 4.54
C LEU A 882 -36.36 8.84 4.44
N GLU A 883 -37.60 8.57 4.85
CA GLU A 883 -38.24 7.26 4.68
C GLU A 883 -38.45 6.90 3.21
N ILE A 884 -38.81 7.87 2.37
CA ILE A 884 -38.96 7.67 0.92
C ILE A 884 -37.61 7.56 0.23
N GLU A 885 -36.60 8.32 0.66
CA GLU A 885 -35.22 8.16 0.18
C GLU A 885 -34.68 6.76 0.48
N LYS A 886 -34.97 6.22 1.66
CA LYS A 886 -34.65 4.82 1.99
C LYS A 886 -35.36 3.85 1.03
N ALA A 887 -36.64 4.05 0.73
CA ALA A 887 -37.36 3.22 -0.23
C ALA A 887 -36.74 3.28 -1.64
N LEU A 888 -36.27 4.46 -2.07
CA LEU A 888 -35.54 4.62 -3.33
C LEU A 888 -34.19 3.89 -3.34
N VAL A 889 -33.45 3.89 -2.22
CA VAL A 889 -32.21 3.11 -2.06
C VAL A 889 -32.50 1.61 -2.17
N VAL A 890 -33.57 1.12 -1.52
CA VAL A 890 -34.00 -0.29 -1.66
C VAL A 890 -34.32 -0.62 -3.11
N TRP A 891 -35.07 0.23 -3.79
CA TRP A 891 -35.44 0.05 -5.18
C TRP A 891 -34.21 -0.05 -6.11
N ASN A 892 -33.26 0.88 -5.98
CA ASN A 892 -32.02 0.87 -6.76
C ASN A 892 -31.15 -0.36 -6.45
N LEU A 893 -31.12 -0.79 -5.19
CA LEU A 893 -30.37 -1.97 -4.76
C LEU A 893 -30.95 -3.24 -5.37
N GLU A 894 -32.27 -3.40 -5.36
CA GLU A 894 -32.95 -4.54 -6.00
C GLU A 894 -32.64 -4.61 -7.50
N GLN A 895 -32.73 -3.48 -8.21
CA GLN A 895 -32.43 -3.44 -9.64
C GLN A 895 -30.97 -3.80 -9.94
N SER A 896 -30.05 -3.31 -9.11
CA SER A 896 -28.62 -3.62 -9.23
C SER A 896 -28.34 -5.11 -8.99
N VAL A 897 -28.95 -5.70 -7.96
CA VAL A 897 -28.81 -7.14 -7.66
C VAL A 897 -29.39 -7.99 -8.78
N ARG A 898 -30.59 -7.67 -9.29
CA ARG A 898 -31.22 -8.37 -10.41
C ARG A 898 -30.34 -8.36 -11.66
N SER A 899 -29.84 -7.18 -12.07
CA SER A 899 -29.00 -7.03 -13.25
C SER A 899 -27.70 -7.84 -13.14
N ASN A 900 -26.99 -7.73 -12.01
CA ASN A 900 -25.71 -8.42 -11.83
C ASN A 900 -25.90 -9.94 -11.69
N PHE A 901 -26.98 -10.40 -11.06
CA PHE A 901 -27.30 -11.83 -10.96
C PHE A 901 -27.64 -12.42 -12.33
N GLU A 902 -28.37 -11.67 -13.16
CA GLU A 902 -28.68 -12.06 -14.54
C GLU A 902 -27.42 -12.15 -15.41
N GLU A 903 -26.50 -11.18 -15.27
CA GLU A 903 -25.20 -11.19 -15.97
C GLU A 903 -24.34 -12.39 -15.55
N LEU A 904 -24.33 -12.73 -14.25
CA LEU A 904 -23.63 -13.91 -13.74
C LEU A 904 -24.20 -15.21 -14.34
N MET A 905 -25.53 -15.32 -14.41
CA MET A 905 -26.21 -16.47 -15.02
C MET A 905 -25.82 -16.62 -16.50
N TYR A 906 -25.80 -15.51 -17.24
CA TYR A 906 -25.43 -15.49 -18.66
C TYR A 906 -23.98 -15.93 -18.89
N VAL A 907 -23.01 -15.34 -18.18
CA VAL A 907 -21.58 -15.68 -18.32
C VAL A 907 -21.32 -17.13 -17.91
N ASN A 908 -21.97 -17.61 -16.84
CA ASN A 908 -21.84 -19.01 -16.41
C ASN A 908 -22.39 -19.99 -17.46
N ALA A 909 -23.50 -19.64 -18.13
CA ALA A 909 -24.05 -20.43 -19.23
C ALA A 909 -23.09 -20.47 -20.43
N GLN A 910 -22.48 -19.34 -20.81
CA GLN A 910 -21.45 -19.30 -21.86
C GLN A 910 -20.24 -20.14 -21.50
N LEU A 911 -19.79 -20.07 -20.25
CA LEU A 911 -18.61 -20.79 -19.77
C LEU A 911 -18.84 -22.31 -19.82
N ASN A 912 -20.00 -22.78 -19.37
CA ASN A 912 -20.38 -24.19 -19.47
C ASN A 912 -20.42 -24.67 -20.93
N TYR A 913 -20.98 -23.85 -21.83
CA TYR A 913 -21.04 -24.19 -23.26
C TYR A 913 -19.65 -24.26 -23.90
N ASN A 914 -18.77 -23.28 -23.64
CA ASN A 914 -17.42 -23.26 -24.21
C ASN A 914 -16.52 -24.36 -23.63
N ARG A 915 -16.69 -24.76 -22.36
CA ARG A 915 -16.02 -25.95 -21.80
C ARG A 915 -16.41 -27.24 -22.52
N HIS A 916 -17.68 -27.37 -22.90
CA HIS A 916 -18.12 -28.51 -23.71
C HIS A 916 -17.46 -28.48 -25.10
N ALA A 917 -17.37 -27.30 -25.73
CA ALA A 917 -16.67 -27.14 -27.02
C ALA A 917 -15.16 -27.46 -26.92
N ASP A 918 -14.44 -27.02 -25.89
CA ASP A 918 -13.03 -27.39 -25.67
C ASP A 918 -12.87 -28.91 -25.52
N SER A 919 -13.77 -29.58 -24.79
CA SER A 919 -13.74 -31.04 -24.67
C SER A 919 -13.90 -31.74 -26.02
N LEU A 920 -14.76 -31.24 -26.91
CA LEU A 920 -14.94 -31.80 -28.26
C LEU A 920 -13.67 -31.60 -29.10
N TYR A 921 -13.06 -30.41 -29.08
CA TYR A 921 -11.81 -30.16 -29.78
C TYR A 921 -10.63 -30.96 -29.21
N ALA A 922 -10.60 -31.21 -27.90
CA ALA A 922 -9.61 -32.09 -27.26
C ALA A 922 -9.73 -33.53 -27.75
N THR A 923 -10.96 -34.05 -27.89
CA THR A 923 -11.20 -35.39 -28.46
C THR A 923 -10.76 -35.45 -29.92
N LEU A 924 -11.06 -34.43 -30.72
CA LEU A 924 -10.61 -34.34 -32.12
C LEU A 924 -9.09 -34.27 -32.21
N GLU A 925 -8.44 -33.48 -31.36
CA GLU A 925 -6.98 -33.35 -31.33
C GLU A 925 -6.30 -34.70 -31.03
N ASN A 926 -6.81 -35.44 -30.04
CA ASN A 926 -6.31 -36.77 -29.70
C ASN A 926 -6.47 -37.75 -30.87
N ALA A 927 -7.64 -37.76 -31.51
CA ALA A 927 -7.89 -38.62 -32.67
C ALA A 927 -6.96 -38.27 -33.86
N TYR A 928 -6.67 -36.98 -34.09
CA TYR A 928 -5.76 -36.56 -35.17
C TYR A 928 -4.29 -36.79 -34.85
N ASN A 929 -3.89 -36.71 -33.58
CA ASN A 929 -2.55 -37.13 -33.16
C ASN A 929 -2.34 -38.63 -33.43
N GLU A 930 -3.34 -39.47 -33.16
CA GLU A 930 -3.28 -40.91 -33.49
C GLU A 930 -3.23 -41.16 -35.00
N LYS A 931 -4.08 -40.49 -35.80
CA LYS A 931 -4.06 -40.62 -37.26
C LYS A 931 -2.73 -40.19 -37.89
N ILE A 932 -2.08 -39.14 -37.38
CA ILE A 932 -0.76 -38.71 -37.86
C ILE A 932 0.32 -39.75 -37.51
N ASN A 933 0.26 -40.34 -36.32
CA ASN A 933 1.19 -41.42 -35.94
C ASN A 933 1.06 -42.66 -36.84
N LEU A 934 -0.13 -42.87 -37.42
CA LEU A 934 -0.41 -43.94 -38.39
C LEU A 934 -0.12 -43.54 -39.85
N GLY A 935 0.18 -42.26 -40.12
CA GLY A 935 0.42 -41.74 -41.48
C GLY A 935 -0.85 -41.41 -42.27
N ASP A 936 -2.02 -41.43 -41.63
CA ASP A 936 -3.34 -41.38 -42.27
C ASP A 936 -3.98 -39.96 -42.30
N ALA A 937 -3.27 -38.92 -41.86
CA ALA A 937 -3.79 -37.55 -41.85
C ALA A 937 -2.72 -36.48 -42.14
N PRO A 938 -3.06 -35.39 -42.85
CA PRO A 938 -2.18 -34.23 -43.03
C PRO A 938 -1.88 -33.52 -41.71
N PHE A 939 -0.62 -33.09 -41.52
CA PHE A 939 -0.21 -32.32 -40.34
C PHE A 939 -0.98 -31.00 -40.17
N ILE A 940 -1.42 -30.38 -41.27
CA ILE A 940 -2.17 -29.12 -41.26
C ILE A 940 -3.54 -29.23 -40.56
N ASP A 941 -4.19 -30.40 -40.64
CA ASP A 941 -5.50 -30.62 -40.02
C ASP A 941 -5.39 -30.66 -38.50
N LEU A 942 -4.31 -31.24 -37.96
CA LEU A 942 -4.00 -31.19 -36.54
C LEU A 942 -3.74 -29.75 -36.07
N GLN A 943 -3.01 -28.95 -36.85
CA GLN A 943 -2.76 -27.55 -36.50
C GLN A 943 -4.04 -26.72 -36.50
N LEU A 944 -4.97 -26.97 -37.43
CA LEU A 944 -6.27 -26.31 -37.47
C LEU A 944 -7.09 -26.62 -36.20
N VAL A 945 -7.18 -27.90 -35.80
CA VAL A 945 -7.89 -28.31 -34.58
C VAL A 945 -7.25 -27.68 -33.34
N LYS A 946 -5.90 -27.68 -33.25
CA LYS A 946 -5.16 -27.04 -32.15
C LYS A 946 -5.43 -25.55 -32.04
N VAL A 947 -5.41 -24.81 -33.16
CA VAL A 947 -5.70 -23.36 -33.16
C VAL A 947 -7.11 -23.09 -32.67
N GLN A 948 -8.10 -23.90 -33.06
CA GLN A 948 -9.48 -23.72 -32.60
C GLN A 948 -9.64 -24.05 -31.11
N ARG A 949 -8.98 -25.11 -30.63
CA ARG A 949 -8.94 -25.42 -29.20
C ARG A 949 -8.31 -24.29 -28.38
N LEU A 950 -7.16 -23.75 -28.82
CA LEU A 950 -6.51 -22.61 -28.16
C LEU A 950 -7.38 -21.36 -28.12
N LYS A 951 -8.12 -21.06 -29.20
CA LYS A 951 -9.12 -19.97 -29.20
C LYS A 951 -10.21 -20.20 -28.15
N GLN A 952 -10.68 -21.43 -27.99
CA GLN A 952 -11.67 -21.76 -26.96
C GLN A 952 -11.11 -21.62 -25.54
N GLN A 953 -9.86 -22.05 -25.31
CA GLN A 953 -9.20 -21.89 -24.02
C GLN A 953 -9.03 -20.41 -23.65
N GLN A 954 -8.60 -19.59 -24.61
CA GLN A 954 -8.50 -18.13 -24.42
C GLN A 954 -9.87 -17.51 -24.08
N LEU A 955 -10.95 -17.96 -24.73
CA LEU A 955 -12.30 -17.48 -24.44
C LEU A 955 -12.78 -17.92 -23.05
N ILE A 956 -12.51 -19.16 -22.64
CA ILE A 956 -12.81 -19.67 -21.30
C ILE A 956 -12.06 -18.88 -20.22
N GLU A 957 -10.79 -18.56 -20.44
CA GLU A 957 -10.00 -17.73 -19.52
C GLU A 957 -10.62 -16.33 -19.38
N THR A 958 -10.97 -15.71 -20.50
CA THR A 958 -11.62 -14.38 -20.53
C THR A 958 -12.97 -14.40 -19.77
N LEU A 959 -13.82 -15.40 -20.04
CA LEU A 959 -15.12 -15.56 -19.36
C LEU A 959 -14.96 -15.90 -17.88
N THR A 960 -13.88 -16.58 -17.49
CA THR A 960 -13.58 -16.88 -16.07
C THR A 960 -13.22 -15.61 -15.32
N ILE A 961 -12.42 -14.72 -15.92
CA ILE A 961 -12.10 -13.41 -15.36
C ILE A 961 -13.37 -12.55 -15.25
N GLU A 962 -14.22 -12.56 -16.28
CA GLU A 962 -15.47 -11.81 -16.28
C GLU A 962 -16.45 -12.30 -15.20
N CYS A 963 -16.54 -13.62 -15.01
CA CYS A 963 -17.30 -14.22 -13.91
C CYS A 963 -16.81 -13.74 -12.54
N LEU A 964 -15.49 -13.68 -12.32
CA LEU A 964 -14.90 -13.15 -11.09
C LEU A 964 -15.21 -11.65 -10.89
N ARG A 965 -15.22 -10.86 -11.97
CA ARG A 965 -15.61 -9.43 -11.93
C ARG A 965 -17.06 -9.25 -11.48
N ILE A 966 -17.98 -10.04 -12.04
CA ILE A 966 -19.41 -9.96 -11.68
C ILE A 966 -19.64 -10.50 -10.26
N GLN A 967 -18.95 -11.57 -9.87
CA GLN A 967 -19.02 -12.12 -8.51
C GLN A 967 -18.57 -11.09 -7.46
N THR A 968 -17.47 -10.38 -7.71
CA THR A 968 -17.00 -9.32 -6.80
C THR A 968 -17.97 -8.14 -6.71
N ALA A 969 -18.62 -7.77 -7.82
CA ALA A 969 -19.69 -6.77 -7.82
C ALA A 969 -20.89 -7.22 -6.96
N LEU A 970 -21.36 -8.47 -7.13
CA LEU A 970 -22.45 -9.01 -6.31
C LEU A 970 -22.06 -9.15 -4.82
N GLN A 971 -20.86 -9.62 -4.52
CA GLN A 971 -20.33 -9.69 -3.15
C GLN A 971 -20.35 -8.32 -2.46
N THR A 972 -20.04 -7.25 -3.22
CA THR A 972 -20.11 -5.87 -2.72
C THR A 972 -21.56 -5.45 -2.43
N LEU A 973 -22.51 -5.78 -3.31
CA LEU A 973 -23.93 -5.45 -3.11
C LEU A 973 -24.57 -6.23 -1.95
N LEU A 974 -24.22 -7.51 -1.81
CA LEU A 974 -24.73 -8.43 -0.77
C LEU A 974 -23.99 -8.32 0.56
N HIS A 975 -22.85 -7.62 0.58
CA HIS A 975 -21.93 -7.54 1.71
C HIS A 975 -21.55 -8.94 2.26
N THR A 976 -21.17 -9.85 1.35
CA THR A 976 -20.76 -11.23 1.68
C THR A 976 -19.41 -11.56 1.08
N SER A 977 -18.62 -12.38 1.77
CA SER A 977 -17.38 -12.96 1.24
C SER A 977 -17.61 -14.31 0.55
N GLU A 978 -18.85 -14.80 0.54
CA GLU A 978 -19.17 -16.12 -0.03
C GLU A 978 -19.23 -16.07 -1.56
N LEU A 979 -18.79 -17.16 -2.21
CA LEU A 979 -18.86 -17.28 -3.66
C LEU A 979 -20.29 -17.65 -4.08
N ILE A 980 -20.91 -16.79 -4.89
CA ILE A 980 -22.29 -16.92 -5.30
C ILE A 980 -22.34 -17.88 -6.49
N ILE A 981 -22.79 -19.12 -6.25
CA ILE A 981 -23.07 -20.10 -7.30
C ILE A 981 -24.58 -20.06 -7.55
N PRO A 982 -25.06 -19.77 -8.76
CA PRO A 982 -26.48 -19.78 -9.02
C PRO A 982 -27.11 -21.17 -8.88
N ALA A 983 -28.32 -21.25 -8.31
CA ALA A 983 -29.08 -22.52 -8.12
C ALA A 983 -29.67 -23.11 -9.40
N ILE A 984 -29.89 -22.27 -10.40
CA ILE A 984 -30.51 -22.67 -11.65
C ILE A 984 -29.42 -23.22 -12.59
N LYS A 985 -29.56 -24.48 -13.00
CA LYS A 985 -28.60 -25.16 -13.90
C LYS A 985 -28.78 -24.79 -15.37
N GLU A 986 -30.00 -24.45 -15.79
CA GLU A 986 -30.32 -24.09 -17.17
C GLU A 986 -30.80 -22.64 -17.27
N TYR A 987 -30.17 -21.89 -18.17
CA TYR A 987 -30.51 -20.50 -18.40
C TYR A 987 -31.80 -20.40 -19.22
N GLN A 988 -32.90 -19.97 -18.59
CA GLN A 988 -34.24 -19.91 -19.17
C GLN A 988 -34.82 -18.49 -19.13
N LEU A 989 -35.83 -18.27 -19.98
CA LEU A 989 -36.55 -17.00 -20.06
C LEU A 989 -37.44 -16.80 -18.81
N VAL A 990 -37.37 -15.63 -18.20
CA VAL A 990 -38.24 -15.21 -17.09
C VAL A 990 -39.39 -14.38 -17.66
N ALA A 991 -40.60 -14.93 -17.65
CA ALA A 991 -41.78 -14.27 -18.21
C ALA A 991 -42.51 -13.42 -17.16
N VAL A 992 -42.44 -12.08 -17.25
CA VAL A 992 -43.28 -11.17 -16.47
C VAL A 992 -43.62 -9.92 -17.29
N ILE A 993 -44.90 -9.59 -17.42
CA ILE A 993 -45.37 -8.26 -17.86
C ILE A 993 -46.11 -7.63 -16.68
N PRO A 994 -45.53 -6.62 -16.02
CA PRO A 994 -46.20 -5.94 -14.95
C PRO A 994 -47.07 -4.76 -15.40
N SER A 995 -48.14 -4.47 -14.65
CA SER A 995 -48.92 -3.23 -14.76
C SER A 995 -48.16 -2.05 -14.14
N LEU A 996 -48.15 -0.90 -14.83
CA LEU A 996 -47.53 0.34 -14.36
C LEU A 996 -48.38 1.01 -13.26
N ASP A 997 -47.84 1.18 -12.05
CA ASP A 997 -48.35 2.13 -11.05
C ASP A 997 -47.43 3.36 -10.98
N VAL A 998 -47.78 4.40 -11.72
CA VAL A 998 -46.99 5.64 -11.78
C VAL A 998 -46.94 6.36 -10.43
N ASN A 999 -48.02 6.35 -9.65
CA ASN A 999 -48.09 7.16 -8.43
C ASN A 999 -47.40 6.52 -7.23
N GLY A 1000 -47.23 5.20 -7.27
CA GLY A 1000 -46.57 4.43 -6.22
C GLY A 1000 -45.03 4.43 -6.27
N LEU A 1001 -44.41 4.94 -7.34
CA LEU A 1001 -42.96 4.86 -7.50
C LEU A 1001 -42.20 5.77 -6.51
N PRO A 1002 -41.15 5.26 -5.83
CA PRO A 1002 -40.37 6.03 -4.85
C PRO A 1002 -39.79 7.33 -5.39
N GLN A 1003 -39.37 7.37 -6.67
CA GLN A 1003 -38.86 8.61 -7.29
C GLN A 1003 -39.90 9.74 -7.30
N ILE A 1004 -41.17 9.41 -7.55
CA ILE A 1004 -42.26 10.40 -7.61
C ILE A 1004 -42.68 10.79 -6.19
N GLN A 1005 -42.72 9.82 -5.27
CA GLN A 1005 -43.01 10.08 -3.86
C GLN A 1005 -41.97 11.00 -3.22
N GLN A 1006 -40.70 10.90 -3.61
CA GLN A 1006 -39.62 11.75 -3.06
C GLN A 1006 -39.91 13.23 -3.33
N TRP A 1007 -40.24 13.59 -4.57
CA TRP A 1007 -40.54 14.98 -4.93
C TRP A 1007 -41.84 15.49 -4.28
N LYS A 1008 -42.87 14.65 -4.15
CA LYS A 1008 -44.11 15.00 -3.42
C LYS A 1008 -43.87 15.23 -1.92
N ALA A 1009 -43.03 14.41 -1.29
CA ALA A 1009 -42.65 14.58 0.11
C ALA A 1009 -41.76 15.81 0.32
N GLN A 1010 -40.81 16.06 -0.59
CA GLN A 1010 -39.99 17.27 -0.58
C GLN A 1010 -40.84 18.53 -0.71
N GLN A 1011 -41.85 18.53 -1.57
CA GLN A 1011 -42.82 19.62 -1.69
C GLN A 1011 -43.54 19.87 -0.36
N SER A 1012 -43.99 18.81 0.31
CA SER A 1012 -44.68 18.90 1.62
C SER A 1012 -43.74 19.42 2.72
N TYR A 1013 -42.47 19.03 2.70
CA TYR A 1013 -41.44 19.51 3.62
C TYR A 1013 -41.15 21.01 3.44
N ILE A 1014 -40.99 21.48 2.20
CA ILE A 1014 -40.78 22.89 1.90
C ILE A 1014 -42.01 23.73 2.35
N GLN A 1015 -43.23 23.21 2.15
CA GLN A 1015 -44.45 23.87 2.64
C GLN A 1015 -44.48 24.01 4.17
N ALA A 1016 -44.05 22.97 4.90
CA ALA A 1016 -43.92 23.04 6.36
C ALA A 1016 -42.87 24.08 6.79
N GLN A 1017 -41.74 24.19 6.07
CA GLN A 1017 -40.71 25.20 6.35
C GLN A 1017 -41.23 26.63 6.18
N ILE A 1018 -42.04 26.88 5.15
CA ILE A 1018 -42.71 28.17 4.95
C ILE A 1018 -43.62 28.48 6.14
N ALA A 1019 -44.36 27.49 6.64
CA ALA A 1019 -45.24 27.67 7.80
C ALA A 1019 -44.44 27.98 9.09
N LEU A 1020 -43.28 27.34 9.28
CA LEU A 1020 -42.38 27.63 10.40
C LEU A 1020 -41.80 29.04 10.33
N GLN A 1021 -41.29 29.47 9.17
CA GLN A 1021 -40.75 30.83 9.00
C GLN A 1021 -41.81 31.91 9.24
N LYS A 1022 -43.07 31.66 8.84
CA LYS A 1022 -44.19 32.55 9.16
C LYS A 1022 -44.46 32.61 10.68
N ALA A 1023 -44.36 31.49 11.39
CA ALA A 1023 -44.56 31.42 12.83
C ALA A 1023 -43.41 32.06 13.64
N GLN A 1024 -42.16 31.94 13.18
CA GLN A 1024 -40.98 32.59 13.79
C GLN A 1024 -40.98 34.11 13.65
N ASN A 1025 -41.78 34.66 12.73
CA ASN A 1025 -41.93 36.09 12.54
C ASN A 1025 -43.03 36.72 13.45
N LEU A 1026 -43.60 35.92 14.36
CA LEU A 1026 -44.49 36.42 15.41
C LEU A 1026 -43.68 37.01 16.58
N PRO A 1027 -44.27 37.89 17.40
CA PRO A 1027 -43.55 38.48 18.54
C PRO A 1027 -43.18 37.44 19.60
N ASP A 1028 -41.99 37.57 20.17
CA ASP A 1028 -41.57 36.81 21.35
C ASP A 1028 -41.97 37.55 22.63
N PHE A 1029 -42.16 36.81 23.72
CA PHE A 1029 -42.44 37.38 25.05
C PHE A 1029 -41.22 37.24 25.94
N SER A 1030 -40.95 38.25 26.76
CA SER A 1030 -39.91 38.18 27.78
C SER A 1030 -40.45 38.60 29.15
N LEU A 1031 -40.01 37.90 30.17
CA LEU A 1031 -40.31 38.20 31.57
C LEU A 1031 -38.99 38.44 32.30
N GLY A 1032 -38.85 39.58 32.95
CA GLY A 1032 -37.64 39.97 33.67
C GLY A 1032 -37.93 40.50 35.08
N TYR A 1033 -36.95 40.34 35.95
CA TYR A 1033 -36.92 40.87 37.30
C TYR A 1033 -35.61 41.62 37.50
N PHE A 1034 -35.67 42.86 37.99
CA PHE A 1034 -34.48 43.67 38.24
C PHE A 1034 -34.43 44.19 39.67
N ASN A 1035 -33.21 44.41 40.15
CA ASN A 1035 -32.91 44.90 41.49
C ASN A 1035 -31.69 45.84 41.44
N GLN A 1036 -31.91 47.14 41.66
CA GLN A 1036 -30.91 48.19 41.48
C GLN A 1036 -30.76 49.13 42.67
N THR A 1037 -29.59 49.75 42.83
CA THR A 1037 -29.35 50.84 43.79
C THR A 1037 -29.44 52.20 43.09
N LEU A 1038 -30.04 53.20 43.73
CA LEU A 1038 -30.00 54.60 43.29
C LEU A 1038 -29.63 55.47 44.49
N ILE A 1039 -28.36 55.83 44.63
CA ILE A 1039 -27.86 56.53 45.82
C ILE A 1039 -27.97 58.06 45.65
N GLY A 1040 -28.80 58.70 46.48
CA GLY A 1040 -29.00 60.14 46.46
C GLY A 1040 -30.42 60.55 46.85
N THR A 1041 -30.70 61.84 46.82
CA THR A 1041 -32.05 62.37 47.02
C THR A 1041 -32.89 62.02 45.80
N GLN A 1042 -33.88 61.15 45.98
CA GLN A 1042 -34.83 60.78 44.94
C GLN A 1042 -36.22 61.24 45.38
N SER A 1043 -36.96 61.85 44.47
CA SER A 1043 -38.33 62.26 44.73
C SER A 1043 -39.23 61.04 44.65
N VAL A 1044 -39.72 60.56 45.79
CA VAL A 1044 -40.65 59.44 45.87
C VAL A 1044 -41.99 59.99 46.35
N ASN A 1045 -43.02 59.88 45.50
CA ASN A 1045 -44.36 60.42 45.75
C ASN A 1045 -44.38 61.94 46.03
N GLY A 1046 -43.50 62.71 45.37
CA GLY A 1046 -43.44 64.17 45.50
C GLY A 1046 -42.74 64.67 46.76
N GLN A 1047 -42.12 63.80 47.55
CA GLN A 1047 -41.25 64.16 48.66
C GLN A 1047 -39.81 63.70 48.38
N ASP A 1048 -38.87 64.60 48.64
CA ASP A 1048 -37.45 64.34 48.45
C ASP A 1048 -36.92 63.49 49.61
N VAL A 1049 -36.66 62.22 49.33
CA VAL A 1049 -36.14 61.26 50.31
C VAL A 1049 -34.74 60.83 49.89
N TYR A 1050 -33.79 60.86 50.84
CA TYR A 1050 -32.42 60.45 50.59
C TYR A 1050 -32.28 58.93 50.71
N PHE A 1051 -31.88 58.27 49.62
CA PHE A 1051 -31.61 56.83 49.57
C PHE A 1051 -30.10 56.58 49.68
N ASN A 1052 -29.70 55.78 50.68
CA ASN A 1052 -28.32 55.31 50.84
C ASN A 1052 -28.12 53.93 50.16
N ALA A 1053 -26.89 53.42 50.15
CA ALA A 1053 -26.53 52.14 49.53
C ALA A 1053 -27.31 50.91 50.05
N GLY A 1054 -27.95 51.01 51.23
CA GLY A 1054 -28.77 49.95 51.81
C GLY A 1054 -30.18 49.85 51.23
N HIS A 1055 -30.65 50.86 50.50
CA HIS A 1055 -32.00 50.88 49.92
C HIS A 1055 -31.96 50.53 48.43
N ARG A 1056 -32.59 49.42 48.05
CA ARG A 1056 -32.62 48.91 46.68
C ARG A 1056 -34.02 48.99 46.09
N PHE A 1057 -34.09 49.37 44.81
CA PHE A 1057 -35.30 49.42 44.02
C PHE A 1057 -35.46 48.09 43.26
N GLN A 1058 -36.62 47.47 43.37
CA GLN A 1058 -36.96 46.23 42.69
C GLN A 1058 -38.14 46.43 41.73
N GLY A 1059 -38.15 45.70 40.62
CA GLY A 1059 -39.23 45.76 39.64
C GLY A 1059 -39.30 44.55 38.73
N VAL A 1060 -40.45 44.37 38.09
CA VAL A 1060 -40.70 43.34 37.08
C VAL A 1060 -40.82 44.03 35.73
N THR A 1061 -40.17 43.47 34.72
CA THR A 1061 -40.29 43.91 33.32
C THR A 1061 -41.02 42.83 32.53
N ILE A 1062 -42.05 43.24 31.79
CA ILE A 1062 -42.70 42.40 30.79
C ILE A 1062 -42.36 43.04 29.45
N GLY A 1063 -41.65 42.31 28.61
CA GLY A 1063 -41.23 42.75 27.29
C GLY A 1063 -41.87 41.92 26.19
N THR A 1064 -42.03 42.54 25.02
CA THR A 1064 -42.31 41.82 23.78
C THR A 1064 -41.31 42.24 22.72
N SER A 1065 -40.72 41.26 22.04
CA SER A 1065 -39.76 41.49 20.96
C SER A 1065 -40.50 41.37 19.64
N ILE A 1066 -40.70 42.50 18.96
CA ILE A 1066 -41.41 42.55 17.68
C ILE A 1066 -40.39 42.65 16.54
N PRO A 1067 -40.40 41.74 15.54
CA PRO A 1067 -39.49 41.82 14.41
C PRO A 1067 -39.91 42.96 13.47
N VAL A 1068 -39.19 44.09 13.55
CA VAL A 1068 -39.46 45.31 12.76
C VAL A 1068 -38.91 45.20 11.34
N PHE A 1069 -37.78 44.50 11.14
CA PHE A 1069 -37.08 44.40 9.86
C PHE A 1069 -37.35 43.07 9.14
N ASN A 1070 -38.50 42.95 8.48
CA ASN A 1070 -38.96 41.68 7.86
C ASN A 1070 -38.56 41.47 6.39
N ARG A 1071 -37.62 42.27 5.86
CA ARG A 1071 -37.20 42.17 4.45
C ARG A 1071 -36.53 40.83 4.15
N THR A 1072 -35.70 40.34 5.05
CA THR A 1072 -34.99 39.06 4.94
C THR A 1072 -35.95 37.88 5.04
N THR A 1073 -36.85 37.88 6.02
CA THR A 1073 -37.88 36.84 6.20
C THR A 1073 -38.80 36.74 4.98
N LYS A 1074 -39.23 37.88 4.42
CA LYS A 1074 -40.05 37.90 3.18
C LYS A 1074 -39.28 37.33 1.98
N ALA A 1075 -38.00 37.65 1.85
CA ALA A 1075 -37.16 37.09 0.79
C ALA A 1075 -36.97 35.58 0.94
N GLN A 1076 -36.76 35.08 2.16
CA GLN A 1076 -36.65 33.65 2.47
C GLN A 1076 -37.95 32.89 2.20
N ILE A 1077 -39.11 33.44 2.59
CA ILE A 1077 -40.41 32.83 2.29
C ILE A 1077 -40.61 32.75 0.77
N LYS A 1078 -40.32 33.83 0.03
CA LYS A 1078 -40.43 33.85 -1.44
C LYS A 1078 -39.46 32.85 -2.09
N GLN A 1079 -38.26 32.68 -1.54
CA GLN A 1079 -37.30 31.66 -1.99
C GLN A 1079 -37.87 30.25 -1.81
N GLN A 1080 -38.47 29.94 -0.66
CA GLN A 1080 -39.08 28.64 -0.41
C GLN A 1080 -40.33 28.40 -1.28
N GLU A 1081 -41.14 29.42 -1.56
CA GLU A 1081 -42.26 29.32 -2.49
C GLU A 1081 -41.81 28.98 -3.93
N ILE A 1082 -40.66 29.52 -4.36
CA ILE A 1082 -40.01 29.11 -5.62
C ILE A 1082 -39.56 27.65 -5.53
N GLY A 1083 -39.02 27.22 -4.38
CA GLY A 1083 -38.67 25.82 -4.12
C GLY A 1083 -39.84 24.85 -4.29
N VAL A 1084 -41.04 25.22 -3.83
CA VAL A 1084 -42.27 24.44 -4.06
C VAL A 1084 -42.56 24.28 -5.56
N LYS A 1085 -42.46 25.36 -6.34
CA LYS A 1085 -42.67 25.31 -7.80
C LYS A 1085 -41.63 24.45 -8.52
N ILE A 1086 -40.36 24.51 -8.07
CA ILE A 1086 -39.29 23.65 -8.60
C ILE A 1086 -39.62 22.17 -8.34
N ALA A 1087 -40.01 21.82 -7.11
CA ALA A 1087 -40.38 20.45 -6.76
C ALA A 1087 -41.61 19.96 -7.54
N GLN A 1088 -42.60 20.82 -7.78
CA GLN A 1088 -43.77 20.53 -8.62
C GLN A 1088 -43.37 20.22 -10.07
N ASN A 1089 -42.61 21.12 -10.71
CA ASN A 1089 -42.13 20.92 -12.08
C ASN A 1089 -41.29 19.64 -12.19
N GLN A 1090 -40.43 19.38 -11.20
CA GLN A 1090 -39.60 18.18 -11.17
C GLN A 1090 -40.42 16.90 -11.02
N THR A 1091 -41.53 16.95 -10.28
CA THR A 1091 -42.49 15.84 -10.19
C THR A 1091 -43.09 15.53 -11.56
N GLU A 1092 -43.56 16.56 -12.28
CA GLU A 1092 -44.16 16.41 -13.62
C GLU A 1092 -43.15 15.85 -14.64
N VAL A 1093 -41.93 16.40 -14.67
CA VAL A 1093 -40.84 15.90 -15.53
C VAL A 1093 -40.51 14.44 -15.22
N THR A 1094 -40.50 14.07 -13.93
CA THR A 1094 -40.20 12.69 -13.52
C THR A 1094 -41.32 11.73 -13.94
N ILE A 1095 -42.59 12.13 -13.84
CA ILE A 1095 -43.74 11.35 -14.30
C ILE A 1095 -43.65 11.10 -15.81
N GLU A 1096 -43.41 12.15 -16.60
CA GLU A 1096 -43.29 12.04 -18.06
C GLU A 1096 -42.11 11.15 -18.46
N GLY A 1097 -40.94 11.38 -17.85
CA GLY A 1097 -39.72 10.60 -18.10
C GLY A 1097 -39.88 9.12 -17.79
N LEU A 1098 -40.43 8.77 -16.62
CA LEU A 1098 -40.66 7.36 -16.23
C LEU A 1098 -41.72 6.69 -17.10
N THR A 1099 -42.78 7.41 -17.49
CA THR A 1099 -43.82 6.88 -18.39
C THR A 1099 -43.25 6.55 -19.78
N ASN A 1100 -42.42 7.45 -20.33
CA ASN A 1100 -41.76 7.23 -21.61
C ASN A 1100 -40.73 6.11 -21.53
N TRP A 1101 -39.96 6.04 -20.43
CA TRP A 1101 -39.00 4.97 -20.20
C TRP A 1101 -39.68 3.60 -20.12
N TYR A 1102 -40.78 3.48 -19.36
CA TYR A 1102 -41.58 2.26 -19.29
C TYR A 1102 -42.10 1.82 -20.67
N LYS A 1103 -42.69 2.74 -21.45
CA LYS A 1103 -43.15 2.44 -22.81
C LYS A 1103 -42.03 1.94 -23.72
N GLY A 1104 -40.84 2.54 -23.61
CA GLY A 1104 -39.64 2.10 -24.34
C GLY A 1104 -39.20 0.69 -23.93
N LEU A 1105 -39.18 0.40 -22.62
CA LEU A 1105 -38.83 -0.92 -22.10
C LEU A 1105 -39.81 -2.01 -22.56
N VAL A 1106 -41.12 -1.74 -22.51
CA VAL A 1106 -42.14 -2.69 -22.98
C VAL A 1106 -41.96 -3.00 -24.47
N THR A 1107 -41.76 -1.98 -25.31
CA THR A 1107 -41.54 -2.16 -26.75
C THR A 1107 -40.30 -3.01 -27.02
N ASN A 1108 -39.17 -2.68 -26.36
CA ASN A 1108 -37.92 -3.42 -26.53
C ASN A 1108 -38.03 -4.87 -26.03
N TRP A 1109 -38.74 -5.09 -24.92
CA TRP A 1109 -38.98 -6.42 -24.39
C TRP A 1109 -39.83 -7.26 -25.35
N GLN A 1110 -40.92 -6.70 -25.89
CA GLN A 1110 -41.76 -7.37 -26.88
C GLN A 1110 -40.97 -7.75 -28.14
N GLN A 1111 -40.13 -6.84 -28.65
CA GLN A 1111 -39.25 -7.11 -29.78
C GLN A 1111 -38.25 -8.24 -29.48
N SER A 1112 -37.63 -8.23 -28.30
CA SER A 1112 -36.65 -9.26 -27.89
C SER A 1112 -37.31 -10.63 -27.74
N VAL A 1113 -38.51 -10.71 -27.16
CA VAL A 1113 -39.31 -11.94 -27.07
C VAL A 1113 -39.65 -12.47 -28.46
N GLN A 1114 -40.08 -11.60 -29.39
CA GLN A 1114 -40.38 -12.02 -30.76
C GLN A 1114 -39.14 -12.59 -31.46
N GLN A 1115 -37.99 -11.93 -31.34
CA GLN A 1115 -36.72 -12.40 -31.94
C GLN A 1115 -36.24 -13.73 -31.33
N LEU A 1116 -36.47 -13.95 -30.05
CA LEU A 1116 -36.15 -15.22 -29.39
C LEU A 1116 -37.07 -16.34 -29.90
N ASN A 1117 -38.38 -16.10 -29.96
CA ASN A 1117 -39.35 -17.06 -30.48
C ASN A 1117 -39.06 -17.44 -31.95
N GLU A 1118 -38.69 -16.46 -32.78
CA GLU A 1118 -38.29 -16.72 -34.16
C GLU A 1118 -37.05 -17.62 -34.25
N TRP A 1119 -36.05 -17.40 -33.39
CA TRP A 1119 -34.86 -18.24 -33.35
C TRP A 1119 -35.20 -19.68 -32.89
N GLU A 1120 -36.01 -19.82 -31.84
CA GLU A 1120 -36.38 -21.14 -31.30
C GLU A 1120 -37.24 -21.97 -32.27
N LEU A 1121 -38.13 -21.32 -33.03
CA LEU A 1121 -39.00 -22.01 -33.98
C LEU A 1121 -38.33 -22.27 -35.35
N LYS A 1122 -37.50 -21.34 -35.85
CA LYS A 1122 -36.94 -21.43 -37.22
C LYS A 1122 -35.49 -21.92 -37.26
N ILE A 1123 -34.63 -21.43 -36.38
CA ILE A 1123 -33.17 -21.66 -36.47
C ILE A 1123 -32.76 -22.92 -35.70
N LYS A 1124 -33.30 -23.13 -34.50
CA LYS A 1124 -32.97 -24.30 -33.65
C LYS A 1124 -33.13 -25.66 -34.36
N PRO A 1125 -34.22 -25.94 -35.11
CA PRO A 1125 -34.36 -27.22 -35.81
C PRO A 1125 -33.30 -27.41 -36.90
N VAL A 1126 -32.93 -26.34 -37.61
CA VAL A 1126 -31.92 -26.37 -38.68
C VAL A 1126 -30.53 -26.66 -38.10
N LEU A 1127 -30.18 -26.04 -36.96
CA LEU A 1127 -28.89 -26.31 -36.29
C LEU A 1127 -28.78 -27.74 -35.78
N PHE A 1128 -29.89 -28.32 -35.29
CA PHE A 1128 -29.91 -29.71 -34.87
C PHE A 1128 -29.65 -30.65 -36.05
N GLN A 1129 -30.32 -30.42 -37.18
CA GLN A 1129 -30.07 -31.19 -38.41
C GLN A 1129 -28.64 -31.00 -38.94
N LEU A 1130 -28.10 -29.78 -38.88
CA LEU A 1130 -26.72 -29.49 -39.28
C LEU A 1130 -25.72 -30.27 -38.42
N HIS A 1131 -25.91 -30.28 -37.10
CA HIS A 1131 -25.05 -31.02 -36.17
C HIS A 1131 -25.09 -32.53 -36.46
N GLU A 1132 -26.27 -33.15 -36.47
CA GLU A 1132 -26.39 -34.60 -36.71
C GLU A 1132 -25.84 -35.01 -38.08
N ARG A 1133 -26.19 -34.28 -39.15
CA ARG A 1133 -25.70 -34.59 -40.50
C ARG A 1133 -24.20 -34.37 -40.64
N SER A 1134 -23.63 -33.34 -40.01
CA SER A 1134 -22.19 -33.11 -40.05
C SER A 1134 -21.40 -34.24 -39.38
N ILE A 1135 -21.89 -34.79 -38.26
CA ILE A 1135 -21.26 -35.92 -37.59
C ILE A 1135 -21.36 -37.18 -38.45
N ILE A 1136 -22.54 -37.47 -39.00
CA ILE A 1136 -22.77 -38.65 -39.85
C ILE A 1136 -21.91 -38.58 -41.11
N ALA A 1137 -21.90 -37.43 -41.80
CA ALA A 1137 -21.10 -37.21 -43.01
C ALA A 1137 -19.60 -37.33 -42.72
N PHE A 1138 -19.13 -36.84 -41.56
CA PHE A 1138 -17.74 -37.00 -41.14
C PHE A 1138 -17.38 -38.46 -40.84
N GLN A 1139 -18.27 -39.20 -40.18
CA GLN A 1139 -18.07 -40.63 -39.90
C GLN A 1139 -18.08 -41.49 -41.18
N ALA A 1140 -18.91 -41.11 -42.16
CA ALA A 1140 -18.97 -41.74 -43.47
C ALA A 1140 -17.80 -41.34 -44.40
N GLY A 1141 -16.98 -40.36 -44.01
CA GLY A 1141 -15.87 -39.84 -44.81
C GLY A 1141 -16.29 -38.90 -45.96
N GLU A 1142 -17.53 -38.40 -45.95
CA GLU A 1142 -18.08 -37.51 -46.98
C GLU A 1142 -17.60 -36.06 -46.83
N ILE A 1143 -17.24 -35.63 -45.61
CA ILE A 1143 -16.73 -34.27 -45.33
C ILE A 1143 -15.38 -34.31 -44.59
N GLY A 1144 -14.55 -33.30 -44.84
CA GLY A 1144 -13.25 -33.13 -44.18
C GLY A 1144 -13.32 -32.49 -42.79
N VAL A 1145 -12.20 -32.48 -42.06
CA VAL A 1145 -12.09 -31.83 -40.73
C VAL A 1145 -12.41 -30.35 -40.80
N GLN A 1146 -11.97 -29.69 -41.88
CA GLN A 1146 -12.15 -28.25 -42.05
C GLN A 1146 -13.64 -27.90 -42.08
N GLU A 1147 -14.43 -28.69 -42.80
CA GLU A 1147 -15.89 -28.53 -42.91
C GLU A 1147 -16.60 -28.87 -41.59
N LEU A 1148 -16.17 -29.93 -40.89
CA LEU A 1148 -16.71 -30.27 -39.57
C LEU A 1148 -16.44 -29.14 -38.56
N VAL A 1149 -15.21 -28.62 -38.53
CA VAL A 1149 -14.81 -27.52 -37.64
C VAL A 1149 -15.59 -26.25 -37.95
N PHE A 1150 -15.79 -25.92 -39.24
CA PHE A 1150 -16.59 -24.77 -39.66
C PHE A 1150 -18.07 -24.91 -39.23
N ASN A 1151 -18.68 -26.06 -39.50
CA ASN A 1151 -20.06 -26.34 -39.11
C ASN A 1151 -20.23 -26.26 -37.58
N GLN A 1152 -19.29 -26.82 -36.82
CA GLN A 1152 -19.30 -26.74 -35.37
C GLN A 1152 -19.10 -25.31 -34.84
N GLN A 1153 -18.29 -24.50 -35.52
CA GLN A 1153 -18.10 -23.09 -35.19
C GLN A 1153 -19.39 -22.29 -35.39
N GLU A 1154 -20.11 -22.50 -36.50
CA GLU A 1154 -21.40 -21.84 -36.75
C GLU A 1154 -22.48 -22.27 -35.75
N ILE A 1155 -22.54 -23.55 -35.40
CA ILE A 1155 -23.44 -24.05 -34.33
C ILE A 1155 -23.13 -23.33 -33.02
N ASN A 1156 -21.85 -23.24 -32.65
CA ASN A 1156 -21.43 -22.57 -31.42
C ASN A 1156 -21.79 -21.08 -31.41
N ASN A 1157 -21.54 -20.37 -32.50
CA ASN A 1157 -21.88 -18.94 -32.63
C ASN A 1157 -23.39 -18.71 -32.44
N GLN A 1158 -24.23 -19.52 -33.09
CA GLN A 1158 -25.69 -19.39 -32.99
C GLN A 1158 -26.22 -19.72 -31.58
N GLN A 1159 -25.63 -20.69 -30.87
CA GLN A 1159 -26.00 -20.96 -29.48
C GLN A 1159 -25.59 -19.82 -28.54
N LEU A 1160 -24.42 -19.19 -28.75
CA LEU A 1160 -24.01 -18.01 -27.99
C LEU A 1160 -24.92 -16.80 -28.26
N GLU A 1161 -25.38 -16.62 -29.50
CA GLU A 1161 -26.39 -15.61 -29.83
C GLU A 1161 -27.74 -15.87 -29.14
N ARG A 1162 -28.18 -17.14 -29.07
CA ARG A 1162 -29.39 -17.51 -28.33
C ARG A 1162 -29.28 -17.11 -26.86
N LEU A 1163 -28.17 -17.44 -26.20
CA LEU A 1163 -27.93 -17.07 -24.80
C LEU A 1163 -27.98 -15.55 -24.62
N LYS A 1164 -27.42 -14.79 -25.57
CA LYS A 1164 -27.43 -13.32 -25.55
C LYS A 1164 -28.86 -12.76 -25.69
N ARG A 1165 -29.71 -13.36 -26.53
CA ARG A 1165 -31.11 -12.97 -26.67
C ARG A 1165 -31.92 -13.25 -25.41
N ILE A 1166 -31.69 -14.40 -24.76
CA ILE A 1166 -32.31 -14.70 -23.45
C ILE A 1166 -31.89 -13.66 -22.41
N TYR A 1167 -30.59 -13.32 -22.34
CA TYR A 1167 -30.05 -12.31 -21.45
C TYR A 1167 -30.69 -10.94 -21.64
N ASN A 1168 -30.74 -10.43 -22.87
CA ASN A 1168 -31.37 -9.15 -23.16
C ASN A 1168 -32.85 -9.13 -22.75
N THR A 1169 -33.56 -10.24 -23.00
CA THR A 1169 -34.98 -10.34 -22.67
C THR A 1169 -35.22 -10.37 -21.15
N ASN A 1170 -34.42 -11.14 -20.41
CA ASN A 1170 -34.51 -11.22 -18.96
C ASN A 1170 -34.12 -9.91 -18.29
N LEU A 1171 -33.06 -9.24 -18.77
CA LEU A 1171 -32.61 -7.95 -18.24
C LEU A 1171 -33.71 -6.89 -18.38
N LEU A 1172 -34.35 -6.80 -19.56
CA LEU A 1172 -35.49 -5.92 -19.79
C LEU A 1172 -36.69 -6.29 -18.91
N GLY A 1173 -36.94 -7.59 -18.68
CA GLY A 1173 -37.96 -8.07 -17.77
C GLY A 1173 -37.72 -7.63 -16.31
N HIS A 1174 -36.49 -7.76 -15.81
CA HIS A 1174 -36.14 -7.32 -14.44
C HIS A 1174 -36.29 -5.80 -14.27
N GLN A 1175 -35.95 -5.02 -15.30
CA GLN A 1175 -36.15 -3.57 -15.30
C GLN A 1175 -37.64 -3.22 -15.26
N LEU A 1176 -38.50 -3.95 -16.00
CA LEU A 1176 -39.95 -3.78 -15.95
C LEU A 1176 -40.54 -4.13 -14.58
N ILE A 1177 -40.03 -5.15 -13.89
CA ILE A 1177 -40.45 -5.49 -12.51
C ILE A 1177 -40.21 -4.31 -11.56
N GLY A 1178 -39.19 -3.48 -11.80
CA GLY A 1178 -38.97 -2.25 -11.04
C GLY A 1178 -40.14 -1.25 -11.09
N PHE A 1179 -41.01 -1.33 -12.09
CA PHE A 1179 -42.18 -0.47 -12.20
C PHE A 1179 -43.43 -1.03 -11.50
N THR A 1180 -43.32 -2.18 -10.84
CA THR A 1180 -44.38 -2.69 -9.95
C THR A 1180 -44.22 -2.16 -8.55
N THR A 1181 -45.32 -1.73 -7.97
CA THR A 1181 -45.47 -1.67 -6.51
C THR A 1181 -45.94 -3.03 -6.03
N ASN A 1182 -45.10 -3.74 -5.28
CA ASN A 1182 -45.57 -4.74 -4.31
C ASN A 1182 -45.65 -4.09 -2.94
#